data_AF-A0A2Z5X2D4-F1
#
_entry.id   AF-A0A2Z5X2D4-F1
#
_cell.length_a   1.000
_cell.length_b   1.000
_cell.length_c   1.000
_cell.angle_alpha   90.00
_cell.angle_beta   90.00
_cell.angle_gamma   90.00
#
_symmetry.space_group_name_H-M   'P 1'
#
loop_
_entity.id
_entity.type
_entity.pdbx_description
1 polymer ?
#
loop_
_entity_poly.entity_id
_entity_poly.type
_entity_poly.pdbx_seq_one_letter_code
_entity_poly.pdbx_strand_id
1 'polypeptide(L)'
;MTKETSTPQVPLLDLSPKLKRPLSLWNPLDYLLLLYWVFYFPQAIRWYVETFCEPLPTSTRLTWEQRWELIQNNPRKRQLVLMGLCLGTSVPILFCFISEYLGAEFDWNSILIWISCGSFFSLTVGVWFDFSGGIVTSISIPIIFSIVSCVWRSIAWWIWKLIWNLVWHFEWHNLVNQLVYRLTEGVTFGFGFGIMASISLGIFRSKTTVVKQLSSYLSLLTILVPVLMGIYNKSIFSVLVGLISCFLLWLISLLALLRLDNMWFTFKRIPRITPLISPKLYHQLCNWLENDWHQGVVNANQILKYSSQLFTVDFAINNVLDTTKSENLLERASVLYDFIWEEDIPTYTYRSLKNEIVSNFVRGIFWLPYKSYLINRLNFHNKLHTPSHVASVAFMCLREASMCASRQQRDQCIDFLSKAINLFDGLRHIKHGEEMYQLAHTISKFIQARSVLSLLDIDPPIIPEGNVLRSDAWFVVKEIFSTVEELRIVIHSTSRSARSFALNRSLGHIIESIKKLKSFSKSHVRFETPIILNVVEIIQEYLFSVSGLIGQIEIKEPIINPYIIGDPVLGNRFIGREDILRQLEELWFINTSPQSVILYGHRRMGKTSILRNATTKVNTEVRVAYVNLLSVSSASNGITDILMAICDALEEITEIPVPSNNDLFQFPETTFRRYLEQITKTFTGKGLIIALDEFEKIEELIDAGKLSKGFLGFLRGMVHMSSKIAFAFAGLHKLQEMNADYFQPFYASFIPISVAFLTRDATHQVLANPDPEFLLEYEPATLDHIYDLTNGQPYLTQLIGFQLVRMFNDYVFEQGKPRDRTFTIDDVRTICSGENFFTTGIHYFKGVWDQAAEGATHQQDILKALAPHPQGLTESELISQTNLPKETLQAALKPLKDHDVIRSQKTNEMVNWAIAVELFRNWVVKYKLNSVDS
;
A
#
# COMPACT_ATOMS: atom_id res chain seq x y z
N MET A 1 -15.29 54.85 -2.88
CA MET A 1 -14.05 54.14 -3.29
C MET A 1 -13.31 53.69 -2.04
N THR A 2 -13.72 52.54 -1.52
CA THR A 2 -13.08 51.84 -0.40
C THR A 2 -11.82 51.14 -0.94
N LYS A 3 -10.65 51.55 -0.47
CA LYS A 3 -9.40 50.81 -0.69
C LYS A 3 -9.52 49.46 -0.01
N GLU A 4 -9.65 48.40 -0.81
CA GLU A 4 -9.42 47.03 -0.36
C GLU A 4 -8.00 46.96 0.23
N THR A 5 -7.91 46.62 1.51
CA THR A 5 -6.66 46.25 2.18
C THR A 5 -6.23 44.89 1.64
N SER A 6 -5.45 44.88 0.56
CA SER A 6 -4.74 43.69 0.11
C SER A 6 -3.81 43.23 1.23
N THR A 7 -4.04 42.05 1.79
CA THR A 7 -3.06 41.36 2.64
C THR A 7 -1.73 41.29 1.89
N PRO A 8 -0.59 41.66 2.50
CA PRO A 8 0.69 41.59 1.82
C PRO A 8 1.01 40.12 1.52
N GLN A 9 0.85 39.71 0.25
CA GLN A 9 1.22 38.37 -0.21
C GLN A 9 2.70 38.13 0.10
N VAL A 10 2.99 37.10 0.91
CA VAL A 10 4.37 36.66 1.14
C VAL A 10 4.90 36.10 -0.19
N PRO A 11 6.06 36.58 -0.69
CA PRO A 11 6.59 36.10 -1.95
C PRO A 11 7.24 34.72 -1.77
N LEU A 12 7.05 33.80 -2.72
CA LEU A 12 7.80 32.54 -2.74
C LEU A 12 9.22 32.80 -3.25
N LEU A 13 10.22 32.65 -2.39
CA LEU A 13 11.63 32.81 -2.75
C LEU A 13 12.18 31.56 -3.45
N ASP A 14 12.81 31.76 -4.60
CA ASP A 14 13.69 30.76 -5.22
C ASP A 14 15.09 31.34 -5.36
N LEU A 15 15.99 30.93 -4.45
CA LEU A 15 17.39 31.36 -4.42
C LEU A 15 18.32 30.36 -5.12
N SER A 16 17.76 29.32 -5.76
CA SER A 16 18.54 28.29 -6.41
C SER A 16 19.39 28.83 -7.58
N PRO A 17 20.58 28.26 -7.83
CA PRO A 17 21.35 28.56 -9.02
C PRO A 17 20.55 28.23 -10.30
N LYS A 18 20.49 29.16 -11.26
CA LYS A 18 19.71 29.00 -12.50
C LYS A 18 20.45 28.24 -13.61
N LEU A 19 21.38 27.35 -13.26
CA LEU A 19 22.17 26.61 -14.24
C LEU A 19 21.37 25.39 -14.75
N LYS A 20 21.13 25.26 -16.06
CA LYS A 20 20.32 24.17 -16.64
C LYS A 20 21.13 22.98 -17.17
N ARG A 21 22.46 23.08 -17.17
CA ARG A 21 23.37 22.06 -17.71
C ARG A 21 24.50 21.77 -16.72
N PRO A 22 25.10 20.56 -16.75
CA PRO A 22 26.29 20.28 -15.96
C PRO A 22 27.49 21.15 -16.41
N LEU A 23 28.46 21.34 -15.51
CA LEU A 23 29.73 22.00 -15.81
C LEU A 23 30.55 21.13 -16.78
N SER A 24 31.20 21.77 -17.74
CA SER A 24 32.03 21.10 -18.76
C SER A 24 33.50 21.42 -18.56
N LEU A 25 34.36 20.40 -18.70
CA LEU A 25 35.82 20.54 -18.73
C LEU A 25 36.33 21.37 -19.92
N TRP A 26 35.52 21.50 -20.97
CA TRP A 26 35.94 22.16 -22.21
C TRP A 26 35.44 23.60 -22.33
N ASN A 27 34.64 24.07 -21.37
CA ASN A 27 34.11 25.42 -21.41
C ASN A 27 34.83 26.33 -20.40
N PRO A 28 35.63 27.32 -20.83
CA PRO A 28 36.37 28.21 -19.92
C PRO A 28 35.46 29.06 -19.03
N LEU A 29 34.22 29.35 -19.45
CA LEU A 29 33.25 30.08 -18.62
C LEU A 29 32.82 29.28 -17.39
N ASP A 30 32.81 27.94 -17.48
CA ASP A 30 32.43 27.07 -16.36
C ASP A 30 33.51 27.07 -15.28
N TYR A 31 34.78 27.27 -15.65
CA TYR A 31 35.90 27.47 -14.71
C TYR A 31 35.79 28.80 -13.95
N LEU A 32 35.42 29.88 -14.64
CA LEU A 32 35.15 31.17 -14.00
C LEU A 32 33.93 31.11 -13.08
N LEU A 33 32.88 30.39 -13.48
CA LEU A 33 31.69 30.17 -12.68
C LEU A 33 32.01 29.35 -11.41
N LEU A 34 32.83 28.30 -11.53
CA LEU A 34 33.29 27.50 -10.41
C LEU A 34 34.13 28.33 -9.43
N LEU A 35 35.04 29.17 -9.96
CA LEU A 35 35.83 30.11 -9.15
C LEU A 35 34.93 31.12 -8.42
N TYR A 36 33.90 31.65 -9.10
CA TYR A 36 32.88 32.49 -8.48
C TYR A 36 32.10 31.75 -7.38
N TRP A 37 31.72 30.48 -7.58
CA TRP A 37 31.07 29.69 -6.53
C TRP A 37 32.00 29.49 -5.33
N VAL A 38 33.26 29.13 -5.55
CA VAL A 38 34.24 28.92 -4.48
C VAL A 38 34.43 30.17 -3.61
N PHE A 39 34.53 31.35 -4.22
CA PHE A 39 34.80 32.59 -3.46
C PHE A 39 33.54 33.35 -3.02
N TYR A 40 32.45 33.29 -3.78
CA TYR A 40 31.30 34.17 -3.59
C TYR A 40 29.95 33.47 -3.39
N PHE A 41 29.82 32.18 -3.73
CA PHE A 41 28.58 31.43 -3.54
C PHE A 41 28.84 29.93 -3.34
N PRO A 42 29.50 29.53 -2.22
CA PRO A 42 29.95 28.16 -2.03
C PRO A 42 28.80 27.15 -1.96
N GLN A 43 27.61 27.57 -1.52
CA GLN A 43 26.40 26.74 -1.45
C GLN A 43 25.93 26.26 -2.84
N ALA A 44 26.28 26.96 -3.92
CA ALA A 44 25.97 26.53 -5.28
C ALA A 44 26.67 25.21 -5.66
N ILE A 45 27.82 24.91 -5.04
CA ILE A 45 28.53 23.65 -5.25
C ILE A 45 27.70 22.49 -4.68
N ARG A 46 27.11 22.65 -3.49
CA ARG A 46 26.19 21.66 -2.90
C ARG A 46 25.00 21.40 -3.80
N TRP A 47 24.36 22.47 -4.25
CA TRP A 47 23.24 22.39 -5.19
C TRP A 47 23.62 21.69 -6.49
N TYR A 48 24.81 21.96 -7.05
CA TYR A 48 25.28 21.32 -8.27
C TYR A 48 25.44 19.80 -8.09
N VAL A 49 25.99 19.38 -6.95
CA VAL A 49 26.13 17.98 -6.60
C VAL A 49 24.75 17.32 -6.43
N GLU A 50 23.84 17.93 -5.67
CA GLU A 50 22.48 17.41 -5.45
C GLU A 50 21.66 17.32 -6.75
N THR A 51 21.82 18.29 -7.66
CA THR A 51 21.01 18.39 -8.89
C THR A 51 21.54 17.51 -10.02
N PHE A 52 22.87 17.46 -10.20
CA PHE A 52 23.47 16.81 -11.37
C PHE A 52 24.24 15.53 -11.02
N CYS A 53 24.56 15.27 -9.76
CA CYS A 53 25.51 14.24 -9.37
C CYS A 53 24.96 13.24 -8.33
N GLU A 54 23.72 12.76 -8.46
CA GLU A 54 23.03 11.82 -7.54
C GLU A 54 23.05 12.18 -6.03
N PRO A 55 21.91 12.06 -5.32
CA PRO A 55 21.86 12.38 -3.90
C PRO A 55 22.84 11.49 -3.11
N LEU A 56 23.70 12.12 -2.29
CA LEU A 56 24.57 11.39 -1.36
C LEU A 56 23.71 10.76 -0.24
N PRO A 57 24.06 9.55 0.24
CA PRO A 57 23.41 9.00 1.43
C PRO A 57 23.63 9.93 2.63
N THR A 58 22.54 10.30 3.29
CA THR A 58 22.48 11.39 4.28
C THR A 58 23.12 11.09 5.62
N SER A 59 23.44 9.85 5.95
CA SER A 59 24.08 9.54 7.23
C SER A 59 24.83 8.24 7.14
N THR A 60 26.17 8.31 7.14
CA THR A 60 27.06 7.32 7.75
C THR A 60 28.51 7.74 7.53
N ARG A 61 29.36 7.42 8.50
CA ARG A 61 30.81 7.52 8.42
C ARG A 61 31.33 6.55 7.34
N LEU A 62 31.15 6.89 6.07
CA LEU A 62 31.73 6.14 4.94
C LEU A 62 33.25 6.15 5.07
N THR A 63 33.88 4.99 4.93
CA THR A 63 35.33 4.84 4.89
C THR A 63 35.91 5.48 3.63
N TRP A 64 37.21 5.79 3.65
CA TRP A 64 37.88 6.48 2.54
C TRP A 64 37.76 5.71 1.21
N GLU A 65 37.76 4.37 1.25
CA GLU A 65 37.64 3.48 0.09
C GLU A 65 36.26 3.62 -0.58
N GLN A 66 35.18 3.53 0.19
CA GLN A 66 33.81 3.64 -0.31
C GLN A 66 33.53 5.03 -0.92
N ARG A 67 34.12 6.09 -0.35
CA ARG A 67 33.98 7.46 -0.88
C ARG A 67 34.73 7.66 -2.19
N TRP A 68 35.91 7.05 -2.32
CA TRP A 68 36.69 7.09 -3.56
C TRP A 68 35.99 6.32 -4.69
N GLU A 69 35.41 5.16 -4.38
CA GLU A 69 34.56 4.40 -5.32
C GLU A 69 33.37 5.23 -5.80
N LEU A 70 32.70 5.97 -4.91
CA LEU A 70 31.58 6.85 -5.29
C LEU A 70 31.97 8.00 -6.24
N ILE A 71 33.20 8.51 -6.12
CA ILE A 71 33.75 9.54 -7.02
C ILE A 71 34.14 8.92 -8.37
N GLN A 72 34.71 7.71 -8.37
CA GLN A 72 35.08 6.98 -9.59
C GLN A 72 33.85 6.57 -10.41
N ASN A 73 32.80 6.10 -9.75
CA ASN A 73 31.58 5.60 -10.38
C ASN A 73 30.71 6.73 -10.97
N ASN A 74 30.88 7.97 -10.52
CA ASN A 74 30.11 9.12 -10.98
C ASN A 74 30.91 10.04 -11.93
N PRO A 75 30.66 10.00 -13.25
CA PRO A 75 31.47 10.76 -14.23
C PRO A 75 31.40 12.28 -14.01
N ARG A 76 30.27 12.80 -13.50
CA ARG A 76 30.06 14.23 -13.23
C ARG A 76 30.76 14.73 -11.96
N LYS A 77 30.85 13.90 -10.91
CA LYS A 77 31.64 14.21 -9.70
C LYS A 77 33.13 14.28 -10.06
N ARG A 78 33.61 13.32 -10.86
CA ARG A 78 34.98 13.31 -11.38
C ARG A 78 35.31 14.57 -12.19
N GLN A 79 34.39 15.01 -13.06
CA GLN A 79 34.58 16.27 -13.81
C GLN A 79 34.73 17.48 -12.89
N LEU A 80 33.90 17.62 -11.86
CA LEU A 80 33.99 18.72 -10.90
C LEU A 80 35.33 18.74 -10.15
N VAL A 81 35.81 17.56 -9.70
CA VAL A 81 37.12 17.43 -9.03
C VAL A 81 38.26 17.78 -9.98
N LEU A 82 38.22 17.30 -11.22
CA LEU A 82 39.21 17.64 -12.25
C LEU A 82 39.24 19.14 -12.55
N MET A 83 38.07 19.79 -12.66
CA MET A 83 38.00 21.24 -12.82
C MET A 83 38.62 21.98 -11.64
N GLY A 84 38.37 21.52 -10.41
CA GLY A 84 38.97 22.07 -9.20
C GLY A 84 40.50 21.94 -9.17
N LEU A 85 41.05 20.79 -9.58
CA LEU A 85 42.50 20.57 -9.71
C LEU A 85 43.12 21.45 -10.78
N CYS A 86 42.46 21.58 -11.95
CA CYS A 86 42.88 22.50 -12.99
C CYS A 86 42.92 23.94 -12.48
N LEU A 87 41.89 24.41 -11.75
CA LEU A 87 41.90 25.76 -11.16
C LEU A 87 43.00 25.92 -10.10
N GLY A 88 43.16 24.93 -9.22
CA GLY A 88 44.16 24.95 -8.16
C GLY A 88 45.61 24.98 -8.68
N THR A 89 45.84 24.54 -9.91
CA THR A 89 47.15 24.57 -10.58
C THR A 89 47.30 25.78 -11.51
N SER A 90 46.28 26.09 -12.33
CA SER A 90 46.38 27.14 -13.35
C SER A 90 46.29 28.55 -12.79
N VAL A 91 45.47 28.80 -11.77
CA VAL A 91 45.29 30.14 -11.19
C VAL A 91 46.56 30.65 -10.49
N PRO A 92 47.27 29.85 -9.67
CA PRO A 92 48.55 30.28 -9.11
C PRO A 92 49.62 30.55 -10.15
N ILE A 93 49.71 29.72 -11.20
CA ILE A 93 50.67 29.90 -12.31
C ILE A 93 50.39 31.21 -13.04
N LEU A 94 49.12 31.47 -13.39
CA LEU A 94 48.70 32.71 -14.05
C LEU A 94 49.02 33.93 -13.18
N PHE A 95 48.77 33.85 -11.86
CA PHE A 95 49.11 34.92 -10.93
C PHE A 95 50.61 35.21 -10.89
N CYS A 96 51.45 34.17 -10.87
CA CYS A 96 52.90 34.33 -10.89
C CYS A 96 53.38 34.97 -12.20
N PHE A 97 52.87 34.53 -13.36
CA PHE A 97 53.19 35.14 -14.65
C PHE A 97 52.78 36.61 -14.73
N ILE A 98 51.56 36.96 -14.27
CA ILE A 98 51.10 38.36 -14.23
C ILE A 98 51.98 39.20 -13.30
N SER A 99 52.36 38.65 -12.16
CA SER A 99 53.22 39.33 -11.20
C SER A 99 54.64 39.53 -11.74
N GLU A 100 55.15 38.57 -12.53
CA GLU A 100 56.45 38.67 -13.22
C GLU A 100 56.43 39.72 -14.32
N TYR A 101 55.33 39.81 -15.08
CA TYR A 101 55.09 40.91 -16.01
C TYR A 101 55.06 42.29 -15.30
N LEU A 102 54.60 42.34 -14.06
CA LEU A 102 54.60 43.54 -13.22
C LEU A 102 55.95 43.79 -12.51
N GLY A 103 56.99 43.02 -12.80
CA GLY A 103 58.36 43.23 -12.33
C GLY A 103 58.78 42.40 -11.10
N ALA A 104 58.00 41.39 -10.71
CA ALA A 104 58.37 40.48 -9.62
C ALA A 104 59.09 39.22 -10.14
N GLU A 105 60.34 39.02 -9.77
CA GLU A 105 61.05 37.78 -10.10
C GLU A 105 60.61 36.64 -9.16
N PHE A 106 60.49 35.40 -9.69
CA PHE A 106 60.12 34.21 -8.90
C PHE A 106 61.00 32.98 -9.21
N ASP A 107 61.13 32.08 -8.23
CA ASP A 107 61.71 30.74 -8.44
C ASP A 107 60.63 29.73 -8.86
N TRP A 108 60.62 29.41 -10.16
CA TRP A 108 59.70 28.46 -10.76
C TRP A 108 59.84 27.04 -10.21
N ASN A 109 61.03 26.61 -9.77
CA ASN A 109 61.22 25.27 -9.20
C ASN A 109 60.50 25.13 -7.85
N SER A 110 60.64 26.13 -6.99
CA SER A 110 59.90 26.19 -5.73
C SER A 110 58.38 26.27 -5.97
N ILE A 111 57.93 27.12 -6.89
CA ILE A 111 56.51 27.25 -7.22
C ILE A 111 55.91 25.93 -7.71
N LEU A 112 56.61 25.20 -8.58
CA LEU A 112 56.17 23.90 -9.09
C LEU A 112 56.07 22.83 -7.98
N ILE A 113 57.05 22.79 -7.06
CA ILE A 113 56.99 21.91 -5.88
C ILE A 113 55.77 22.24 -5.02
N TRP A 114 55.46 23.53 -4.82
CA TRP A 114 54.31 23.94 -4.01
C TRP A 114 52.96 23.75 -4.70
N ILE A 115 52.87 23.91 -6.01
CA ILE A 115 51.68 23.54 -6.79
C ILE A 115 51.45 22.03 -6.72
N SER A 116 52.52 21.24 -6.81
CA SER A 116 52.47 19.78 -6.66
C SER A 116 52.05 19.38 -5.24
N CYS A 117 52.66 19.96 -4.22
CA CYS A 117 52.30 19.73 -2.82
C CYS A 117 50.87 20.22 -2.50
N GLY A 118 50.45 21.38 -3.01
CA GLY A 118 49.09 21.91 -2.83
C GLY A 118 48.03 21.07 -3.54
N SER A 119 48.33 20.56 -4.73
CA SER A 119 47.47 19.62 -5.46
C SER A 119 47.38 18.26 -4.75
N PHE A 120 48.49 17.78 -4.19
CA PHE A 120 48.54 16.56 -3.37
C PHE A 120 47.79 16.73 -2.05
N PHE A 121 47.95 17.87 -1.37
CA PHE A 121 47.22 18.22 -0.15
C PHE A 121 45.73 18.40 -0.43
N SER A 122 45.36 18.92 -1.61
CA SER A 122 43.97 19.02 -2.08
C SER A 122 43.29 17.67 -2.24
N LEU A 123 44.00 16.69 -2.80
CA LEU A 123 43.49 15.33 -3.00
C LEU A 123 43.36 14.56 -1.67
N THR A 124 44.26 14.80 -0.72
CA THR A 124 44.36 14.04 0.52
C THR A 124 43.53 14.65 1.67
N VAL A 125 43.57 15.98 1.84
CA VAL A 125 42.87 16.70 2.92
C VAL A 125 41.41 16.96 2.60
N GLY A 126 41.06 17.19 1.33
CA GLY A 126 39.66 17.26 0.90
C GLY A 126 38.88 15.98 1.20
N VAL A 127 39.57 14.84 1.23
CA VAL A 127 38.99 13.52 1.57
C VAL A 127 39.01 13.26 3.09
N TRP A 128 39.96 13.84 3.83
CA TRP A 128 40.14 13.63 5.28
C TRP A 128 39.28 14.54 6.18
N PHE A 129 39.10 15.81 5.82
CA PHE A 129 38.44 16.82 6.66
C PHE A 129 36.94 17.00 6.40
N ASP A 130 36.27 15.95 5.93
CA ASP A 130 34.82 15.96 5.74
C ASP A 130 34.07 15.57 7.03
N PHE A 131 34.54 16.08 8.18
CA PHE A 131 33.99 15.73 9.49
C PHE A 131 32.74 16.55 9.86
N SER A 132 32.37 17.55 9.06
CA SER A 132 31.14 18.34 9.29
C SER A 132 30.66 19.20 8.11
N GLY A 133 31.29 19.16 6.91
CA GLY A 133 31.15 20.22 5.90
C GLY A 133 30.66 19.83 4.49
N GLY A 134 30.66 18.54 4.15
CA GLY A 134 30.28 18.03 2.84
C GLY A 134 31.27 18.36 1.71
N ILE A 135 30.96 17.88 0.49
CA ILE A 135 31.78 18.06 -0.73
C ILE A 135 32.11 19.54 -1.04
N VAL A 136 31.33 20.49 -0.50
CA VAL A 136 31.62 21.92 -0.62
C VAL A 136 32.96 22.27 0.01
N THR A 137 33.24 21.82 1.24
CA THR A 137 34.49 22.12 1.94
C THR A 137 35.68 21.42 1.29
N SER A 138 35.48 20.20 0.77
CA SER A 138 36.54 19.42 0.13
C SER A 138 37.05 19.99 -1.19
N ILE A 139 36.22 20.76 -1.91
CA ILE A 139 36.60 21.38 -3.19
C ILE A 139 37.03 22.84 -2.99
N SER A 140 36.30 23.60 -2.18
CA SER A 140 36.56 25.03 -2.01
C SER A 140 37.82 25.31 -1.17
N ILE A 141 38.03 24.60 -0.05
CA ILE A 141 39.17 24.84 0.85
C ILE A 141 40.50 24.59 0.13
N PRO A 142 40.70 23.49 -0.62
CA PRO A 142 41.99 23.28 -1.26
C PRO A 142 42.31 24.23 -2.40
N ILE A 143 41.31 24.65 -3.18
CA ILE A 143 41.49 25.66 -4.23
C ILE A 143 41.92 26.98 -3.60
N ILE A 144 41.23 27.41 -2.53
CA ILE A 144 41.56 28.64 -1.80
C ILE A 144 42.95 28.52 -1.17
N PHE A 145 43.26 27.40 -0.52
CA PHE A 145 44.55 27.17 0.12
C PHE A 145 45.70 27.16 -0.89
N SER A 146 45.55 26.48 -2.02
CA SER A 146 46.57 26.42 -3.08
C SER A 146 46.84 27.80 -3.68
N ILE A 147 45.79 28.59 -3.93
CA ILE A 147 45.92 29.96 -4.44
C ILE A 147 46.60 30.87 -3.40
N VAL A 148 46.09 30.89 -2.17
CA VAL A 148 46.59 31.82 -1.12
C VAL A 148 48.01 31.46 -0.68
N SER A 149 48.32 30.17 -0.50
CA SER A 149 49.65 29.72 -0.08
C SER A 149 50.71 30.01 -1.14
N CYS A 150 50.38 29.83 -2.43
CA CYS A 150 51.27 30.16 -3.53
C CYS A 150 51.50 31.67 -3.61
N VAL A 151 50.44 32.49 -3.65
CA VAL A 151 50.54 33.97 -3.69
C VAL A 151 51.40 34.49 -2.53
N TRP A 152 51.16 34.04 -1.31
CA TRP A 152 51.89 34.49 -0.13
C TRP A 152 53.37 34.12 -0.17
N ARG A 153 53.71 32.89 -0.56
CA ARG A 153 55.10 32.43 -0.61
C ARG A 153 55.87 33.01 -1.79
N SER A 154 55.20 33.27 -2.92
CA SER A 154 55.77 34.03 -4.03
C SER A 154 56.12 35.45 -3.59
N ILE A 155 55.22 36.14 -2.88
CA ILE A 155 55.50 37.46 -2.28
C ILE A 155 56.65 37.37 -1.27
N ALA A 156 56.66 36.35 -0.40
CA ALA A 156 57.72 36.17 0.60
C ALA A 156 59.10 35.90 -0.03
N TRP A 157 59.17 35.14 -1.12
CA TRP A 157 60.40 34.87 -1.86
C TRP A 157 60.91 36.11 -2.59
N TRP A 158 60.02 36.88 -3.22
CA TRP A 158 60.38 38.16 -3.84
C TRP A 158 60.98 39.12 -2.81
N ILE A 159 60.35 39.23 -1.63
CA ILE A 159 60.88 40.01 -0.49
C ILE A 159 62.24 39.46 -0.04
N TRP A 160 62.39 38.14 0.07
CA TRP A 160 63.67 37.50 0.43
C TRP A 160 64.77 37.84 -0.56
N LYS A 161 64.50 37.77 -1.87
CA LYS A 161 65.48 38.10 -2.91
C LYS A 161 65.84 39.59 -2.92
N LEU A 162 64.86 40.47 -2.71
CA LEU A 162 65.07 41.91 -2.60
C LEU A 162 65.97 42.24 -1.39
N ILE A 163 65.71 41.57 -0.26
CA ILE A 163 66.56 41.61 0.94
C ILE A 163 67.96 41.04 0.65
N TRP A 164 68.04 39.91 -0.03
CA TRP A 164 69.28 39.20 -0.33
C TRP A 164 70.21 40.01 -1.24
N ASN A 165 69.65 40.68 -2.26
CA ASN A 165 70.39 41.60 -3.13
C ASN A 165 70.88 42.84 -2.37
N LEU A 166 70.18 43.29 -1.32
CA LEU A 166 70.62 44.38 -0.44
C LEU A 166 71.71 43.94 0.57
N VAL A 167 71.79 42.65 0.92
CA VAL A 167 72.63 42.11 2.00
C VAL A 167 73.93 41.46 1.49
N TRP A 168 74.16 41.40 0.17
CA TRP A 168 75.30 40.76 -0.50
C TRP A 168 76.71 41.33 -0.19
N HIS A 169 76.87 42.10 0.90
CA HIS A 169 78.17 42.58 1.38
C HIS A 169 78.61 42.00 2.74
N PHE A 170 77.90 41.00 3.28
CA PHE A 170 78.28 40.41 4.57
C PHE A 170 78.14 38.88 4.64
N GLU A 171 79.19 38.20 5.08
CA GLU A 171 79.37 36.75 5.18
C GLU A 171 78.45 36.06 6.21
N TRP A 172 77.14 36.01 5.98
CA TRP A 172 76.18 35.30 6.88
C TRP A 172 75.27 34.30 6.15
N HIS A 173 75.81 33.58 5.17
CA HIS A 173 75.02 32.70 4.29
C HIS A 173 74.27 31.55 4.99
N ASN A 174 74.82 30.96 6.06
CA ASN A 174 74.21 29.77 6.69
C ASN A 174 73.14 30.08 7.74
N LEU A 175 73.26 31.21 8.46
CA LEU A 175 72.32 31.60 9.51
C LEU A 175 71.05 32.24 8.93
N VAL A 176 71.18 33.05 7.89
CA VAL A 176 70.04 33.70 7.22
C VAL A 176 69.14 32.66 6.54
N ASN A 177 69.72 31.66 5.87
CA ASN A 177 68.95 30.61 5.19
C ASN A 177 68.16 29.73 6.18
N GLN A 178 68.73 29.36 7.33
CA GLN A 178 68.00 28.56 8.32
C GLN A 178 66.91 29.35 9.05
N LEU A 179 67.12 30.65 9.29
CA LEU A 179 66.12 31.51 9.95
C LEU A 179 64.97 31.88 9.01
N VAL A 180 65.25 32.19 7.75
CA VAL A 180 64.21 32.47 6.74
C VAL A 180 63.38 31.21 6.48
N TYR A 181 64.01 30.04 6.35
CA TYR A 181 63.27 28.78 6.14
C TYR A 181 62.30 28.50 7.30
N ARG A 182 62.75 28.62 8.56
CA ARG A 182 61.89 28.44 9.75
C ARG A 182 60.83 29.53 9.90
N LEU A 183 61.11 30.77 9.51
CA LEU A 183 60.13 31.87 9.52
C LEU A 183 59.08 31.70 8.41
N THR A 184 59.47 31.25 7.22
CA THR A 184 58.52 30.95 6.14
C THR A 184 57.61 29.77 6.48
N GLU A 185 58.13 28.71 7.12
CA GLU A 185 57.29 27.61 7.64
C GLU A 185 56.35 28.07 8.76
N GLY A 186 56.87 28.81 9.76
CA GLY A 186 56.07 29.27 10.91
C GLY A 186 54.98 30.27 10.54
N VAL A 187 55.25 31.20 9.60
CA VAL A 187 54.28 32.20 9.16
C VAL A 187 53.25 31.60 8.19
N THR A 188 53.63 30.63 7.35
CA THR A 188 52.66 29.97 6.46
C THR A 188 51.74 28.99 7.20
N PHE A 189 52.26 28.27 8.21
CA PHE A 189 51.43 27.51 9.14
C PHE A 189 50.53 28.43 9.98
N GLY A 190 51.09 29.53 10.53
CA GLY A 190 50.36 30.50 11.34
C GLY A 190 49.31 31.31 10.57
N PHE A 191 49.54 31.58 9.29
CA PHE A 191 48.62 32.32 8.41
C PHE A 191 47.52 31.42 7.82
N GLY A 192 47.85 30.17 7.45
CA GLY A 192 46.86 29.14 7.12
C GLY A 192 45.92 28.89 8.30
N PHE A 193 46.46 28.80 9.51
CA PHE A 193 45.65 28.74 10.74
C PHE A 193 44.95 30.05 11.08
N GLY A 194 45.55 31.21 10.80
CA GLY A 194 44.96 32.54 11.06
C GLY A 194 43.76 32.85 10.16
N ILE A 195 43.78 32.40 8.90
CA ILE A 195 42.62 32.43 7.99
C ILE A 195 41.58 31.40 8.44
N MET A 196 41.99 30.18 8.82
CA MET A 196 41.07 29.18 9.39
C MET A 196 40.40 29.70 10.68
N ALA A 197 41.16 30.41 11.53
CA ALA A 197 40.71 31.03 12.78
C ALA A 197 39.86 32.29 12.55
N SER A 198 40.11 33.09 11.50
CA SER A 198 39.30 34.28 11.18
C SER A 198 38.06 33.95 10.36
N ILE A 199 38.05 32.87 9.59
CA ILE A 199 36.83 32.27 9.02
C ILE A 199 35.96 31.69 10.14
N SER A 200 36.56 31.09 11.17
CA SER A 200 35.83 30.59 12.34
C SER A 200 35.48 31.69 13.37
N LEU A 201 36.22 32.79 13.48
CA LEU A 201 35.93 33.93 14.38
C LEU A 201 35.12 35.06 13.72
N GLY A 202 35.13 35.18 12.39
CA GLY A 202 34.25 36.10 11.64
C GLY A 202 32.77 35.71 11.69
N ILE A 203 32.49 34.51 12.20
CA ILE A 203 31.18 33.99 12.59
C ILE A 203 30.66 34.63 13.89
N PHE A 204 31.50 35.36 14.64
CA PHE A 204 31.15 35.87 15.95
C PHE A 204 31.05 37.39 16.02
N ARG A 205 29.81 37.88 16.02
CA ARG A 205 29.51 39.17 16.66
C ARG A 205 28.15 39.09 17.34
N SER A 206 28.15 38.78 18.64
CA SER A 206 27.08 39.20 19.55
C SER A 206 27.58 40.36 20.41
N LYS A 207 26.68 41.31 20.71
CA LYS A 207 26.93 42.51 21.51
C LYS A 207 27.37 42.16 22.95
N THR A 208 28.67 42.11 23.23
CA THR A 208 29.20 42.36 24.59
C THR A 208 30.54 43.08 24.51
N THR A 209 30.74 43.98 25.47
CA THR A 209 31.85 44.90 25.67
C THR A 209 33.22 44.22 25.86
N VAL A 210 33.27 42.89 25.88
CA VAL A 210 34.47 42.06 26.07
C VAL A 210 35.28 41.91 24.76
N VAL A 211 34.67 42.10 23.59
CA VAL A 211 35.37 41.97 22.29
C VAL A 211 36.27 43.18 21.98
N LYS A 212 35.97 44.37 22.52
CA LYS A 212 36.91 45.52 22.44
C LYS A 212 38.23 45.24 23.17
N GLN A 213 38.21 44.36 24.18
CA GLN A 213 39.40 43.97 24.90
C GLN A 213 40.11 42.77 24.23
N LEU A 214 39.40 41.80 23.66
CA LEU A 214 40.05 40.62 23.05
C LEU A 214 40.60 40.85 21.63
N SER A 215 40.01 41.74 20.82
CA SER A 215 40.60 42.08 19.52
C SER A 215 41.87 42.93 19.67
N SER A 216 41.97 43.73 20.74
CA SER A 216 43.23 44.40 21.09
C SER A 216 44.26 43.39 21.60
N TYR A 217 43.87 42.34 22.34
CA TYR A 217 44.81 41.29 22.76
C TYR A 217 45.34 40.42 21.62
N LEU A 218 44.56 40.09 20.59
CA LEU A 218 45.01 39.27 19.44
C LEU A 218 45.83 40.06 18.41
N SER A 219 45.52 41.35 18.22
CA SER A 219 46.38 42.27 17.46
C SER A 219 47.67 42.58 18.24
N LEU A 220 47.59 42.71 19.57
CA LEU A 220 48.78 42.81 20.42
C LEU A 220 49.61 41.52 20.40
N LEU A 221 49.02 40.33 20.40
CA LEU A 221 49.77 39.05 20.38
C LEU A 221 50.49 38.81 19.03
N THR A 222 49.88 39.22 17.92
CA THR A 222 50.50 39.13 16.59
C THR A 222 51.61 40.16 16.39
N ILE A 223 51.59 41.27 17.13
CA ILE A 223 52.66 42.29 17.16
C ILE A 223 53.72 41.96 18.23
N LEU A 224 53.34 41.44 19.41
CA LEU A 224 54.23 41.16 20.53
C LEU A 224 55.12 39.95 20.28
N VAL A 225 54.64 38.88 19.64
CA VAL A 225 55.43 37.65 19.48
C VAL A 225 56.64 37.86 18.54
N PRO A 226 56.52 38.57 17.39
CA PRO A 226 57.68 38.92 16.56
C PRO A 226 58.61 39.92 17.24
N VAL A 227 58.07 40.90 17.97
CA VAL A 227 58.86 41.92 18.69
C VAL A 227 59.62 41.31 19.87
N LEU A 228 59.01 40.41 20.65
CA LEU A 228 59.66 39.69 21.76
C LEU A 228 60.70 38.69 21.26
N MET A 229 60.46 37.99 20.15
CA MET A 229 61.47 37.13 19.52
C MET A 229 62.62 37.94 18.91
N GLY A 230 62.36 39.14 18.38
CA GLY A 230 63.39 40.07 17.91
C GLY A 230 64.26 40.64 19.02
N ILE A 231 63.67 40.92 20.19
CA ILE A 231 64.38 41.36 21.40
C ILE A 231 65.29 40.24 21.94
N TYR A 232 64.88 38.97 21.83
CA TYR A 232 65.69 37.83 22.28
C TYR A 232 66.96 37.61 21.43
N ASN A 233 66.92 37.94 20.13
CA ASN A 233 68.02 37.67 19.19
C ASN A 233 68.92 38.89 18.85
N LYS A 234 68.74 40.05 19.52
CA LYS A 234 69.58 41.27 19.40
C LYS A 234 70.06 41.60 17.97
N SER A 235 69.21 41.48 16.96
CA SER A 235 69.54 41.88 15.59
C SER A 235 68.56 42.92 15.08
N ILE A 236 69.08 44.08 14.68
CA ILE A 236 68.37 45.22 14.07
C ILE A 236 67.52 44.74 12.87
N PHE A 237 67.95 43.64 12.24
CA PHE A 237 67.27 43.01 11.12
C PHE A 237 65.89 42.42 11.47
N SER A 238 65.70 41.88 12.67
CA SER A 238 64.41 41.31 13.11
C SER A 238 63.32 42.37 13.34
N VAL A 239 63.71 43.61 13.66
CA VAL A 239 62.78 44.73 13.89
C VAL A 239 62.25 45.26 12.56
N LEU A 240 63.12 45.37 11.55
CA LEU A 240 62.76 45.76 10.18
C LEU A 240 61.84 44.73 9.51
N VAL A 241 62.11 43.44 9.70
CA VAL A 241 61.25 42.34 9.22
C VAL A 241 59.89 42.33 9.94
N GLY A 242 59.85 42.66 11.24
CA GLY A 242 58.60 42.83 11.99
C GLY A 242 57.73 43.97 11.46
N LEU A 243 58.35 45.11 11.09
CA LEU A 243 57.65 46.26 10.51
C LEU A 243 57.12 45.98 9.09
N ILE A 244 57.89 45.27 8.26
CA ILE A 244 57.47 44.86 6.91
C ILE A 244 56.35 43.81 6.97
N SER A 245 56.42 42.86 7.91
CA SER A 245 55.35 41.89 8.19
C SER A 245 54.06 42.60 8.62
N CYS A 246 54.14 43.62 9.46
CA CYS A 246 52.99 44.44 9.86
C CYS A 246 52.40 45.24 8.68
N PHE A 247 53.23 45.79 7.79
CA PHE A 247 52.79 46.53 6.61
C PHE A 247 52.09 45.61 5.58
N LEU A 248 52.58 44.39 5.40
CA LEU A 248 51.95 43.37 4.53
C LEU A 248 50.68 42.78 5.13
N LEU A 249 50.62 42.59 6.45
CA LEU A 249 49.38 42.24 7.18
C LEU A 249 48.32 43.35 7.03
N TRP A 250 48.75 44.62 7.03
CA TRP A 250 47.88 45.77 6.75
C TRP A 250 47.38 45.76 5.29
N LEU A 251 48.23 45.49 4.30
CA LEU A 251 47.85 45.41 2.87
C LEU A 251 46.87 44.25 2.59
N ILE A 252 47.02 43.11 3.27
CA ILE A 252 46.11 41.97 3.16
C ILE A 252 44.79 42.23 3.89
N SER A 253 44.82 42.93 5.01
CA SER A 253 43.59 43.43 5.63
C SER A 253 42.86 44.44 4.73
N LEU A 254 43.58 45.17 3.87
CA LEU A 254 43.03 46.04 2.82
C LEU A 254 42.36 45.25 1.68
N LEU A 255 42.91 44.09 1.28
CA LEU A 255 42.29 43.16 0.32
C LEU A 255 41.10 42.39 0.91
N ALA A 256 41.13 42.11 2.22
CA ALA A 256 39.96 41.63 2.96
C ALA A 256 38.90 42.74 3.13
N LEU A 257 39.31 44.01 3.17
CA LEU A 257 38.43 45.19 3.10
C LEU A 257 37.81 45.38 1.70
N LEU A 258 38.48 44.98 0.62
CA LEU A 258 37.86 44.90 -0.71
C LEU A 258 36.74 43.83 -0.81
N ARG A 259 36.65 42.88 0.14
CA ARG A 259 35.45 42.02 0.34
C ARG A 259 34.29 42.75 1.04
N LEU A 260 34.57 43.87 1.71
CA LEU A 260 33.59 44.68 2.46
C LEU A 260 32.96 45.81 1.63
N ASP A 261 33.47 46.14 0.44
CA ASP A 261 32.93 47.26 -0.37
C ASP A 261 31.49 46.99 -0.88
N ASN A 262 31.11 45.72 -1.06
CA ASN A 262 29.70 45.34 -1.29
C ASN A 262 28.87 45.23 0.01
N MET A 263 29.49 45.35 1.19
CA MET A 263 28.83 45.13 2.48
C MET A 263 28.33 46.41 3.15
N TRP A 264 28.88 47.59 2.84
CA TRP A 264 28.52 48.81 3.59
C TRP A 264 27.57 49.77 2.87
N PHE A 265 27.49 49.79 1.53
CA PHE A 265 26.71 50.85 0.84
C PHE A 265 25.78 50.43 -0.31
N THR A 266 25.68 49.15 -0.70
CA THR A 266 24.68 48.71 -1.71
C THR A 266 23.87 47.48 -1.27
N PHE A 267 22.90 47.71 -0.38
CA PHE A 267 21.95 46.74 0.20
C PHE A 267 20.87 46.17 -0.77
N LYS A 268 21.21 45.89 -2.04
CA LYS A 268 20.27 45.36 -3.06
C LYS A 268 20.24 43.82 -3.15
N ARG A 269 21.21 43.08 -2.62
CA ARG A 269 21.30 41.60 -2.71
C ARG A 269 21.56 40.95 -1.36
N ILE A 270 20.99 39.76 -1.12
CA ILE A 270 21.20 38.98 0.12
C ILE A 270 22.67 38.53 0.20
N PRO A 271 23.38 38.75 1.33
CA PRO A 271 24.75 38.29 1.51
C PRO A 271 24.80 36.76 1.56
N ARG A 272 25.53 36.12 0.64
CA ARG A 272 25.57 34.65 0.51
C ARG A 272 26.71 33.98 1.28
N ILE A 273 27.65 34.76 1.81
CA ILE A 273 28.93 34.26 2.35
C ILE A 273 29.07 34.63 3.84
N THR A 274 28.14 35.44 4.37
CA THR A 274 28.31 36.03 5.71
C THR A 274 27.40 35.34 6.72
N PRO A 275 27.92 34.93 7.88
CA PRO A 275 27.14 34.46 9.03
C PRO A 275 26.53 35.60 9.87
N LEU A 276 27.02 36.83 9.69
CA LEU A 276 26.55 38.00 10.42
C LEU A 276 25.07 38.26 10.16
N ILE A 277 24.34 38.57 11.23
CA ILE A 277 22.91 38.86 11.17
C ILE A 277 22.68 40.08 10.28
N SER A 278 21.95 39.90 9.18
CA SER A 278 21.43 41.02 8.38
C SER A 278 20.15 41.56 9.03
N PRO A 279 20.14 42.81 9.57
CA PRO A 279 18.98 43.34 10.28
C PRO A 279 17.74 43.47 9.39
N LYS A 280 17.93 43.86 8.12
CA LYS A 280 16.82 43.98 7.16
C LYS A 280 16.21 42.61 6.83
N LEU A 281 17.05 41.59 6.63
CA LEU A 281 16.61 40.23 6.36
C LEU A 281 15.89 39.64 7.58
N TYR A 282 16.41 39.90 8.80
CA TYR A 282 15.77 39.52 10.05
C TYR A 282 14.35 40.09 10.16
N HIS A 283 14.19 41.42 10.04
CA HIS A 283 12.87 42.04 10.12
C HIS A 283 11.92 41.60 9.00
N GLN A 284 12.43 41.41 7.79
CA GLN A 284 11.65 40.94 6.66
C GLN A 284 11.18 39.49 6.86
N LEU A 285 12.05 38.63 7.40
CA LEU A 285 11.71 37.24 7.71
C LEU A 285 10.72 37.14 8.87
N CYS A 286 10.87 37.94 9.93
CA CYS A 286 9.86 38.04 11.00
C CYS A 286 8.51 38.45 10.42
N ASN A 287 8.46 39.48 9.57
CA ASN A 287 7.22 39.90 8.93
C ASN A 287 6.60 38.79 8.05
N TRP A 288 7.42 38.01 7.33
CA TRP A 288 6.90 36.88 6.55
C TRP A 288 6.33 35.78 7.43
N LEU A 289 7.06 35.37 8.47
CA LEU A 289 6.64 34.35 9.43
C LEU A 289 5.39 34.76 10.23
N GLU A 290 5.23 36.05 10.54
CA GLU A 290 4.05 36.59 11.23
C GLU A 290 2.80 36.59 10.34
N ASN A 291 2.95 36.93 9.04
CA ASN A 291 1.83 37.03 8.09
C ASN A 291 1.40 35.68 7.49
N ASP A 292 2.34 34.83 7.07
CA ASP A 292 2.11 33.47 6.58
C ASP A 292 3.24 32.55 7.08
N TRP A 293 2.94 31.79 8.13
CA TRP A 293 3.93 30.91 8.76
C TRP A 293 4.49 29.87 7.80
N HIS A 294 3.64 29.23 7.01
CA HIS A 294 4.04 28.15 6.11
C HIS A 294 4.96 28.69 5.01
N GLN A 295 4.57 29.76 4.31
CA GLN A 295 5.41 30.37 3.28
C GLN A 295 6.66 31.03 3.88
N GLY A 296 6.56 31.60 5.08
CA GLY A 296 7.69 32.14 5.83
C GLY A 296 8.75 31.08 6.15
N VAL A 297 8.34 29.88 6.56
CA VAL A 297 9.23 28.74 6.80
C VAL A 297 9.86 28.23 5.50
N VAL A 298 9.11 28.17 4.40
CA VAL A 298 9.67 27.82 3.07
C VAL A 298 10.74 28.83 2.65
N ASN A 299 10.48 30.13 2.83
CA ASN A 299 11.43 31.20 2.57
C ASN A 299 12.66 31.12 3.49
N ALA A 300 12.46 30.81 4.78
CA ALA A 300 13.53 30.56 5.73
C ALA A 300 14.43 29.42 5.25
N ASN A 301 13.85 28.28 4.84
CA ASN A 301 14.58 27.12 4.32
C ASN A 301 15.39 27.46 3.04
N GLN A 302 14.84 28.28 2.15
CA GLN A 302 15.56 28.78 0.97
C GLN A 302 16.74 29.69 1.34
N ILE A 303 16.57 30.57 2.33
CA ILE A 303 17.66 31.41 2.86
C ILE A 303 18.75 30.54 3.46
N LEU A 304 18.40 29.52 4.24
CA LEU A 304 19.36 28.58 4.84
C LEU A 304 20.14 27.81 3.78
N LYS A 305 19.44 27.23 2.80
CA LYS A 305 20.07 26.44 1.74
C LYS A 305 21.04 27.23 0.88
N TYR A 306 20.78 28.52 0.64
CA TYR A 306 21.52 29.34 -0.33
C TYR A 306 22.20 30.59 0.24
N SER A 307 22.24 30.73 1.57
CA SER A 307 23.00 31.78 2.24
C SER A 307 23.57 31.27 3.56
N SER A 308 24.71 31.81 4.00
CA SER A 308 25.27 31.49 5.31
C SER A 308 24.55 32.18 6.48
N GLN A 309 23.31 32.64 6.31
CA GLN A 309 22.56 33.45 7.29
C GLN A 309 21.81 32.61 8.34
N LEU A 310 22.43 31.53 8.82
CA LEU A 310 21.89 30.63 9.85
C LEU A 310 21.34 31.39 11.07
N PHE A 311 22.15 32.33 11.59
CA PHE A 311 21.80 33.13 12.76
C PHE A 311 20.55 33.99 12.53
N THR A 312 20.44 34.64 11.36
CA THR A 312 19.27 35.47 11.07
C THR A 312 17.99 34.66 11.06
N VAL A 313 18.04 33.44 10.54
CA VAL A 313 16.89 32.56 10.43
C VAL A 313 16.49 31.98 11.79
N ASP A 314 17.46 31.44 12.55
CA ASP A 314 17.23 30.90 13.90
C ASP A 314 16.64 31.95 14.86
N PHE A 315 17.25 33.16 14.93
CA PHE A 315 16.74 34.23 15.77
C PHE A 315 15.34 34.71 15.35
N ALA A 316 15.05 34.76 14.04
CA ALA A 316 13.73 35.18 13.56
C ALA A 316 12.64 34.15 13.90
N ILE A 317 12.92 32.86 13.70
CA ILE A 317 11.99 31.76 14.04
C ILE A 317 11.70 31.76 15.53
N ASN A 318 12.73 31.80 16.38
CA ASN A 318 12.56 31.80 17.84
C ASN A 318 11.77 33.01 18.32
N ASN A 319 12.07 34.21 17.79
CA ASN A 319 11.32 35.43 18.15
C ASN A 319 9.83 35.36 17.76
N VAL A 320 9.50 34.80 16.59
CA VAL A 320 8.10 34.67 16.17
C VAL A 320 7.39 33.55 16.94
N LEU A 321 8.06 32.44 17.26
CA LEU A 321 7.48 31.38 18.10
C LEU A 321 7.23 31.86 19.54
N ASP A 322 8.13 32.63 20.12
CA ASP A 322 7.98 33.20 21.47
C ASP A 322 6.83 34.22 21.57
N THR A 323 6.50 34.89 20.46
CA THR A 323 5.41 35.87 20.37
C THR A 323 4.09 35.27 19.88
N THR A 324 4.09 33.99 19.46
CA THR A 324 2.89 33.28 18.99
C THR A 324 1.97 32.93 20.18
N LYS A 325 0.65 33.10 20.01
CA LYS A 325 -0.35 32.65 20.99
C LYS A 325 -0.25 31.13 21.22
N SER A 326 -0.43 30.69 22.46
CA SER A 326 -0.35 29.28 22.86
C SER A 326 -1.20 28.35 21.97
N GLU A 327 -2.38 28.79 21.52
CA GLU A 327 -3.29 28.00 20.68
C GLU A 327 -2.69 27.52 19.34
N ASN A 328 -1.79 28.30 18.72
CA ASN A 328 -1.21 27.98 17.41
C ASN A 328 0.25 27.50 17.50
N LEU A 329 0.77 27.35 18.73
CA LEU A 329 2.18 27.11 18.97
C LEU A 329 2.63 25.74 18.43
N LEU A 330 1.90 24.67 18.76
CA LEU A 330 2.25 23.31 18.33
C LEU A 330 2.03 23.08 16.84
N GLU A 331 1.02 23.72 16.25
CA GLU A 331 0.78 23.67 14.80
C GLU A 331 1.97 24.31 14.05
N ARG A 332 2.39 25.52 14.47
CA ARG A 332 3.54 26.21 13.88
C ARG A 332 4.85 25.44 14.08
N ALA A 333 5.07 24.90 15.28
CA ALA A 333 6.22 24.05 15.56
C ALA A 333 6.20 22.80 14.66
N SER A 334 5.06 22.11 14.50
CA SER A 334 4.99 20.92 13.65
C SER A 334 5.39 21.19 12.19
N VAL A 335 4.92 22.30 11.61
CA VAL A 335 5.26 22.73 10.24
C VAL A 335 6.75 23.05 10.11
N LEU A 336 7.35 23.67 11.13
CA LEU A 336 8.78 23.99 11.10
C LEU A 336 9.64 22.74 10.87
N TYR A 337 9.32 21.66 11.57
CA TYR A 337 10.07 20.41 11.55
C TYR A 337 9.76 19.53 10.34
N ASP A 338 8.64 19.75 9.65
CA ASP A 338 8.33 19.12 8.35
C ASP A 338 9.15 19.72 7.20
N PHE A 339 9.48 21.03 7.24
CA PHE A 339 10.05 21.74 6.08
C PHE A 339 11.55 22.07 6.18
N ILE A 340 12.12 22.27 7.38
CA ILE A 340 13.53 22.68 7.51
C ILE A 340 14.49 21.50 7.28
N TRP A 341 15.26 21.59 6.19
CA TRP A 341 16.14 20.53 5.70
C TRP A 341 17.48 20.44 6.46
N GLU A 342 17.97 21.54 7.04
CA GLU A 342 19.29 21.58 7.69
C GLU A 342 19.25 20.90 9.07
N GLU A 343 20.11 19.88 9.28
CA GLU A 343 20.19 19.10 10.54
C GLU A 343 20.55 19.98 11.75
N ASP A 344 21.32 21.04 11.52
CA ASP A 344 21.91 21.83 12.58
C ASP A 344 20.91 22.80 13.26
N ILE A 345 19.89 23.29 12.55
CA ILE A 345 18.96 24.31 13.05
C ILE A 345 18.06 23.78 14.17
N PRO A 346 17.38 22.63 14.00
CA PRO A 346 16.71 21.96 15.10
C PRO A 346 17.59 21.83 16.35
N THR A 347 18.83 21.40 16.19
CA THR A 347 19.79 21.21 17.27
C THR A 347 20.13 22.53 17.99
N TYR A 348 20.19 23.63 17.25
CA TYR A 348 20.44 24.97 17.80
C TYR A 348 19.20 25.63 18.42
N THR A 349 18.00 25.28 17.95
CA THR A 349 16.78 25.63 18.68
C THR A 349 16.66 24.85 20.00
N TYR A 350 17.35 23.72 20.14
CA TYR A 350 17.41 22.88 21.36
C TYR A 350 18.51 23.27 22.35
N ARG A 351 19.72 23.56 21.86
CA ARG A 351 20.84 24.05 22.67
C ARG A 351 21.11 25.48 22.27
N SER A 352 21.13 26.41 23.24
CA SER A 352 21.50 27.81 22.97
C SER A 352 22.69 27.85 21.99
N LEU A 353 22.45 28.30 20.76
CA LEU A 353 23.42 28.34 19.66
C LEU A 353 24.76 28.94 20.12
N LYS A 354 24.68 29.92 21.03
CA LYS A 354 25.82 30.53 21.73
C LYS A 354 26.69 29.53 22.50
N ASN A 355 26.09 28.60 23.24
CA ASN A 355 26.78 27.66 24.11
C ASN A 355 27.43 26.51 23.32
N GLU A 356 26.74 26.00 22.29
CA GLU A 356 27.27 24.94 21.41
C GLU A 356 28.49 25.42 20.63
N ILE A 357 28.41 26.62 20.08
CA ILE A 357 29.49 27.21 19.30
C ILE A 357 30.73 27.45 20.18
N VAL A 358 30.55 27.95 21.41
CA VAL A 358 31.67 28.11 22.36
C VAL A 358 32.25 26.75 22.76
N SER A 359 31.38 25.74 22.96
CA SER A 359 31.81 24.36 23.25
C SER A 359 32.60 23.72 22.10
N ASN A 360 32.12 23.85 20.85
CA ASN A 360 32.78 23.34 19.66
C ASN A 360 34.09 24.08 19.36
N PHE A 361 34.16 25.38 19.61
CA PHE A 361 35.40 26.15 19.55
C PHE A 361 36.43 25.63 20.57
N VAL A 362 36.03 25.46 21.83
CA VAL A 362 36.88 24.86 22.88
C VAL A 362 37.30 23.44 22.49
N ARG A 363 36.41 22.66 21.86
CA ARG A 363 36.69 21.33 21.28
C ARG A 363 37.69 21.34 20.12
N GLY A 364 37.75 22.40 19.32
CA GLY A 364 38.67 22.53 18.19
C GLY A 364 40.12 22.84 18.59
N ILE A 365 40.36 23.33 19.81
CA ILE A 365 41.70 23.67 20.28
C ILE A 365 42.38 22.40 20.82
N PHE A 366 43.30 21.81 20.05
CA PHE A 366 43.97 20.55 20.38
C PHE A 366 44.95 20.65 21.57
N TRP A 367 45.51 21.84 21.82
CA TRP A 367 46.55 22.07 22.82
C TRP A 367 46.05 22.61 24.17
N LEU A 368 44.73 22.78 24.36
CA LEU A 368 44.16 23.40 25.56
C LEU A 368 44.06 22.40 26.74
N PRO A 369 44.78 22.57 27.86
CA PRO A 369 44.61 21.72 29.05
C PRO A 369 43.27 22.02 29.76
N TYR A 370 42.69 21.02 30.43
CA TYR A 370 41.40 21.11 31.17
C TYR A 370 40.16 21.49 30.34
N LYS A 371 40.17 21.12 29.07
CA LYS A 371 39.10 21.30 28.09
C LYS A 371 37.72 20.80 28.56
N SER A 372 37.68 19.62 29.18
CA SER A 372 36.46 19.02 29.74
C SER A 372 35.87 19.84 30.89
N TYR A 373 36.71 20.48 31.70
CA TYR A 373 36.28 21.35 32.80
C TYR A 373 35.65 22.67 32.30
N LEU A 374 36.26 23.32 31.30
CA LEU A 374 35.71 24.53 30.67
C LEU A 374 34.37 24.27 29.97
N ILE A 375 34.25 23.16 29.24
CA ILE A 375 32.99 22.75 28.58
C ILE A 375 31.88 22.52 29.61
N ASN A 376 32.18 21.84 30.72
CA ASN A 376 31.20 21.58 31.78
C ASN A 376 30.78 22.87 32.53
N ARG A 377 31.66 23.87 32.65
CA ARG A 377 31.34 25.15 33.29
C ARG A 377 30.57 26.12 32.37
N LEU A 378 30.73 25.97 31.05
CA LEU A 378 30.00 26.74 30.03
C LEU A 378 28.60 26.17 29.75
N ASN A 379 28.37 24.89 30.04
CA ASN A 379 27.05 24.28 30.13
C ASN A 379 26.31 24.82 31.37
N PHE A 380 25.98 26.12 31.40
CA PHE A 380 24.93 26.62 32.27
C PHE A 380 23.67 25.80 31.98
N HIS A 381 23.13 25.15 33.02
CA HIS A 381 21.88 24.38 32.94
C HIS A 381 20.85 25.10 32.06
N ASN A 382 20.55 24.52 30.88
CA ASN A 382 19.46 24.94 30.01
C ASN A 382 18.15 24.72 30.78
N LYS A 383 17.73 25.69 31.59
CA LYS A 383 16.34 25.77 32.01
C LYS A 383 15.55 26.05 30.74
N LEU A 384 14.68 25.13 30.36
CA LEU A 384 13.69 25.33 29.31
C LEU A 384 12.76 26.47 29.80
N HIS A 385 12.99 27.71 29.37
CA HIS A 385 12.36 28.88 29.99
C HIS A 385 11.00 29.27 29.37
N THR A 386 10.66 28.75 28.18
CA THR A 386 9.43 29.11 27.45
C THR A 386 8.73 27.88 26.84
N PRO A 387 7.38 27.83 26.79
CA PRO A 387 6.64 26.74 26.15
C PRO A 387 6.98 26.54 24.67
N SER A 388 7.33 27.61 23.95
CA SER A 388 7.81 27.59 22.56
C SER A 388 9.09 26.80 22.38
N HIS A 389 10.04 26.96 23.32
CA HIS A 389 11.28 26.21 23.32
C HIS A 389 11.02 24.74 23.67
N VAL A 390 10.20 24.43 24.68
CA VAL A 390 9.82 23.04 25.01
C VAL A 390 9.15 22.35 23.81
N ALA A 391 8.23 23.03 23.12
CA ALA A 391 7.55 22.51 21.92
C ALA A 391 8.54 22.20 20.79
N SER A 392 9.47 23.13 20.52
CA SER A 392 10.50 22.93 19.51
C SER A 392 11.37 21.71 19.83
N VAL A 393 11.80 21.57 21.09
CA VAL A 393 12.61 20.43 21.52
C VAL A 393 11.84 19.12 21.42
N ALA A 394 10.55 19.10 21.77
CA ALA A 394 9.72 17.90 21.67
C ALA A 394 9.63 17.39 20.22
N PHE A 395 9.39 18.29 19.25
CA PHE A 395 9.36 17.97 17.83
C PHE A 395 10.73 17.58 17.27
N MET A 396 11.82 18.17 17.78
CA MET A 396 13.18 17.74 17.44
C MET A 396 13.44 16.29 17.87
N CYS A 397 13.10 15.93 19.11
CA CYS A 397 13.28 14.56 19.58
C CYS A 397 12.45 13.55 18.77
N LEU A 398 11.24 13.91 18.31
CA LEU A 398 10.49 13.08 17.37
C LEU A 398 11.20 12.95 16.02
N ARG A 399 11.79 14.02 15.48
CA ARG A 399 12.58 13.95 14.24
C ARG A 399 13.85 13.10 14.40
N GLU A 400 14.55 13.21 15.53
CA GLU A 400 15.71 12.36 15.82
C GLU A 400 15.31 10.88 15.93
N ALA A 401 14.17 10.60 16.56
CA ALA A 401 13.59 9.27 16.59
C ALA A 401 13.25 8.74 15.18
N SER A 402 12.81 9.60 14.25
CA SER A 402 12.54 9.19 12.87
C SER A 402 13.78 8.88 12.06
N MET A 403 14.88 9.58 12.30
CA MET A 403 16.18 9.24 11.70
C MET A 403 16.73 7.92 12.25
N CYS A 404 16.45 7.63 13.52
CA CYS A 404 16.84 6.38 14.19
C CYS A 404 15.82 5.25 13.99
N ALA A 405 14.78 5.43 13.17
CA ALA A 405 13.71 4.44 12.97
C ALA A 405 14.18 3.17 12.24
N SER A 406 15.47 3.02 11.96
CA SER A 406 16.04 1.79 11.41
C SER A 406 16.17 0.69 12.46
N ARG A 407 16.08 -0.58 12.00
CA ARG A 407 16.13 -1.79 12.85
C ARG A 407 17.39 -1.88 13.73
N GLN A 408 18.52 -1.36 13.27
CA GLN A 408 19.80 -1.40 14.00
C GLN A 408 19.88 -0.38 15.16
N GLN A 409 18.99 0.62 15.20
CA GLN A 409 19.04 1.73 16.16
C GLN A 409 17.77 1.86 17.02
N ARG A 410 17.03 0.76 17.19
CA ARG A 410 15.74 0.73 17.92
C ARG A 410 15.84 1.29 19.35
N ASP A 411 16.88 0.96 20.10
CA ASP A 411 17.04 1.46 21.48
C ASP A 411 17.31 2.98 21.52
N GLN A 412 18.03 3.52 20.52
CA GLN A 412 18.24 4.97 20.39
C GLN A 412 16.93 5.69 20.01
N CYS A 413 16.13 5.10 19.13
CA CYS A 413 14.80 5.60 18.78
C CYS A 413 13.90 5.68 20.03
N ILE A 414 13.90 4.65 20.88
CA ILE A 414 13.11 4.62 22.13
C ILE A 414 13.57 5.71 23.11
N ASP A 415 14.88 5.95 23.24
CA ASP A 415 15.41 7.02 24.12
C ASP A 415 14.92 8.42 23.67
N PHE A 416 14.97 8.70 22.37
CA PHE A 416 14.46 9.97 21.82
C PHE A 416 12.95 10.10 21.95
N LEU A 417 12.18 9.03 21.72
CA LEU A 417 10.73 9.02 21.95
C LEU A 417 10.39 9.26 23.43
N SER A 418 11.13 8.64 24.35
CA SER A 418 10.92 8.82 25.80
C SER A 418 11.18 10.27 26.22
N LYS A 419 12.21 10.92 25.66
CA LYS A 419 12.47 12.35 25.85
C LYS A 419 11.35 13.21 25.28
N ALA A 420 10.85 12.91 24.08
CA ALA A 420 9.74 13.62 23.47
C ALA A 420 8.46 13.52 24.33
N ILE A 421 8.14 12.32 24.82
CA ILE A 421 6.97 12.07 25.70
C ILE A 421 7.04 12.94 26.95
N ASN A 422 8.18 12.96 27.65
CA ASN A 422 8.38 13.79 28.85
C ASN A 422 8.21 15.30 28.57
N LEU A 423 8.61 15.75 27.38
CA LEU A 423 8.46 17.16 26.98
C LEU A 423 7.02 17.50 26.60
N PHE A 424 6.32 16.60 25.89
CA PHE A 424 4.91 16.78 25.56
C PHE A 424 4.01 16.69 26.80
N ASP A 425 4.38 15.92 27.83
CA ASP A 425 3.67 15.89 29.11
C ASP A 425 3.60 17.29 29.75
N GLY A 426 4.70 18.05 29.67
CA GLY A 426 4.76 19.46 30.10
C GLY A 426 3.92 20.42 29.24
N LEU A 427 3.47 20.00 28.05
CA LEU A 427 2.71 20.80 27.08
C LEU A 427 1.24 20.39 26.95
N ARG A 428 0.75 19.42 27.75
CA ARG A 428 -0.63 18.90 27.66
C ARG A 428 -1.72 19.96 27.81
N HIS A 429 -1.42 21.03 28.56
CA HIS A 429 -2.33 22.17 28.77
C HIS A 429 -2.49 23.09 27.54
N ILE A 430 -1.65 22.91 26.52
CA ILE A 430 -1.68 23.68 25.26
C ILE A 430 -2.54 22.93 24.23
N LYS A 431 -3.23 23.66 23.35
CA LYS A 431 -4.03 23.07 22.26
C LYS A 431 -3.17 22.10 21.42
N HIS A 432 -3.68 20.90 21.16
CA HIS A 432 -2.98 19.76 20.53
C HIS A 432 -1.85 19.11 21.35
N GLY A 433 -1.59 19.54 22.60
CA GLY A 433 -0.55 18.99 23.46
C GLY A 433 -0.85 17.58 23.94
N GLU A 434 -2.09 17.34 24.42
CA GLU A 434 -2.57 16.00 24.77
C GLU A 434 -2.48 15.04 23.58
N GLU A 435 -2.88 15.50 22.40
CA GLU A 435 -2.87 14.70 21.17
C GLU A 435 -1.43 14.24 20.84
N MET A 436 -0.47 15.16 20.84
CA MET A 436 0.93 14.81 20.54
C MET A 436 1.58 13.93 21.62
N TYR A 437 1.22 14.13 22.90
CA TYR A 437 1.64 13.25 23.98
C TYR A 437 1.14 11.81 23.76
N GLN A 438 -0.16 11.64 23.50
CA GLN A 438 -0.76 10.33 23.26
C GLN A 438 -0.18 9.67 22.02
N LEU A 439 0.00 10.42 20.92
CA LEU A 439 0.60 9.90 19.69
C LEU A 439 2.02 9.37 19.92
N ALA A 440 2.88 10.17 20.55
CA ALA A 440 4.26 9.78 20.85
C ALA A 440 4.32 8.58 21.80
N HIS A 441 3.46 8.55 22.82
CA HIS A 441 3.38 7.47 23.78
C HIS A 441 2.91 6.16 23.15
N THR A 442 1.86 6.18 22.32
CA THR A 442 1.37 5.01 21.59
C THR A 442 2.41 4.46 20.63
N ILE A 443 3.08 5.33 19.86
CA ILE A 443 4.17 4.92 18.95
C ILE A 443 5.31 4.26 19.73
N SER A 444 5.70 4.84 20.88
CA SER A 444 6.74 4.27 21.74
C SER A 444 6.36 2.88 22.28
N LYS A 445 5.12 2.67 22.72
CA LYS A 445 4.64 1.35 23.19
C LYS A 445 4.77 0.29 22.08
N PHE A 446 4.34 0.62 20.85
CA PHE A 446 4.48 -0.30 19.72
C PHE A 446 5.94 -0.63 19.39
N ILE A 447 6.84 0.37 19.42
CA ILE A 447 8.27 0.15 19.19
C ILE A 447 8.93 -0.60 20.36
N GLN A 448 8.39 -0.55 21.58
CA GLN A 448 8.91 -1.33 22.70
C GLN A 448 8.46 -2.81 22.68
N ALA A 449 7.40 -3.15 21.95
CA ALA A 449 6.89 -4.52 21.87
C ALA A 449 7.89 -5.47 21.18
N ARG A 450 8.51 -6.36 21.95
CA ARG A 450 9.55 -7.33 21.49
C ARG A 450 8.99 -8.70 21.12
N SER A 451 7.72 -8.95 21.39
CA SER A 451 7.05 -10.21 21.07
C SER A 451 5.58 -9.98 20.69
N VAL A 452 4.99 -10.99 20.07
CA VAL A 452 3.57 -11.01 19.70
C VAL A 452 2.68 -10.84 20.94
N LEU A 453 3.03 -11.48 22.07
CA LEU A 453 2.30 -11.33 23.33
C LEU A 453 2.38 -9.89 23.87
N SER A 454 3.57 -9.28 23.86
CA SER A 454 3.73 -7.88 24.31
C SER A 454 2.99 -6.87 23.44
N LEU A 455 2.67 -7.22 22.19
CA LEU A 455 1.86 -6.40 21.29
C LEU A 455 0.37 -6.46 21.67
N LEU A 456 -0.11 -7.63 22.08
CA LEU A 456 -1.50 -7.85 22.49
C LEU A 456 -1.87 -7.15 23.81
N ASP A 457 -0.88 -6.94 24.67
CA ASP A 457 -1.01 -6.27 25.96
C ASP A 457 -1.09 -4.74 25.86
N ILE A 458 -1.01 -4.17 24.64
CA ILE A 458 -1.10 -2.73 24.43
C ILE A 458 -2.57 -2.29 24.52
N ASP A 459 -2.86 -1.38 25.45
CA ASP A 459 -4.17 -0.78 25.61
C ASP A 459 -4.64 -0.01 24.36
N PRO A 460 -5.95 0.05 24.08
CA PRO A 460 -6.50 0.87 23.00
C PRO A 460 -6.07 2.34 23.13
N PRO A 461 -5.55 2.95 22.05
CA PRO A 461 -5.19 4.36 22.07
C PRO A 461 -6.44 5.23 22.24
N ILE A 462 -6.36 6.25 23.08
CA ILE A 462 -7.41 7.27 23.19
C ILE A 462 -7.30 8.17 21.96
N ILE A 463 -8.15 7.93 20.97
CA ILE A 463 -8.17 8.72 19.73
C ILE A 463 -8.96 10.02 19.99
N PRO A 464 -8.37 11.21 19.80
CA PRO A 464 -9.06 12.48 20.00
C PRO A 464 -10.20 12.67 18.98
N GLU A 465 -11.35 13.18 19.40
CA GLU A 465 -12.47 13.55 18.52
C GLU A 465 -12.35 15.01 18.06
N GLY A 466 -12.52 15.28 16.75
CA GLY A 466 -12.55 16.64 16.19
C GLY A 466 -11.43 16.95 15.18
N ASN A 467 -11.02 18.23 15.08
CA ASN A 467 -9.94 18.67 14.19
C ASN A 467 -8.58 18.45 14.87
N VAL A 468 -8.04 17.23 14.74
CA VAL A 468 -6.82 16.77 15.40
C VAL A 468 -5.56 17.15 14.61
N LEU A 469 -4.50 17.53 15.30
CA LEU A 469 -3.18 17.71 14.67
C LEU A 469 -2.68 16.32 14.18
N ARG A 470 -2.23 16.24 12.92
CA ARG A 470 -1.79 14.98 12.28
C ARG A 470 -2.89 13.91 12.15
N SER A 471 -4.09 14.29 11.70
CA SER A 471 -5.21 13.36 11.44
C SER A 471 -4.83 12.07 10.68
N ASP A 472 -3.91 12.16 9.72
CA ASP A 472 -3.44 10.99 8.97
C ASP A 472 -2.61 10.01 9.81
N ALA A 473 -1.79 10.49 10.74
CA ALA A 473 -1.00 9.64 11.62
C ALA A 473 -1.94 8.88 12.57
N TRP A 474 -2.96 9.57 13.09
CA TRP A 474 -4.01 8.97 13.90
C TRP A 474 -4.83 7.91 13.16
N PHE A 475 -5.12 8.13 11.87
CA PHE A 475 -5.74 7.10 11.04
C PHE A 475 -4.88 5.83 10.97
N VAL A 476 -3.57 5.97 10.72
CA VAL A 476 -2.69 4.80 10.62
C VAL A 476 -2.53 4.10 11.97
N VAL A 477 -2.45 4.84 13.07
CA VAL A 477 -2.45 4.27 14.43
C VAL A 477 -3.74 3.49 14.71
N LYS A 478 -4.89 3.97 14.24
CA LYS A 478 -6.17 3.25 14.35
C LYS A 478 -6.15 1.93 13.58
N GLU A 479 -5.71 1.93 12.32
CA GLU A 479 -5.60 0.70 11.50
C GLU A 479 -4.59 -0.30 12.09
N ILE A 480 -3.47 0.19 12.62
CA ILE A 480 -2.51 -0.61 13.37
C ILE A 480 -3.20 -1.27 14.57
N PHE A 481 -3.98 -0.54 15.34
CA PHE A 481 -4.68 -1.10 16.50
C PHE A 481 -5.75 -2.12 16.09
N SER A 482 -6.53 -1.85 15.04
CA SER A 482 -7.47 -2.84 14.46
C SER A 482 -6.75 -4.13 14.03
N THR A 483 -5.53 -4.02 13.51
CA THR A 483 -4.69 -5.17 13.18
C THR A 483 -4.32 -5.98 14.43
N VAL A 484 -4.01 -5.33 15.55
CA VAL A 484 -3.70 -6.00 16.83
C VAL A 484 -4.93 -6.70 17.41
N GLU A 485 -6.12 -6.11 17.30
CA GLU A 485 -7.39 -6.75 17.70
C GLU A 485 -7.66 -8.01 16.88
N GLU A 486 -7.48 -7.96 15.57
CA GLU A 486 -7.59 -9.13 14.70
C GLU A 486 -6.56 -10.20 15.07
N LEU A 487 -5.32 -9.80 15.35
CA LEU A 487 -4.28 -10.70 15.82
C LEU A 487 -4.64 -11.37 17.17
N ARG A 488 -5.37 -10.68 18.05
CA ARG A 488 -5.89 -11.27 19.30
C ARG A 488 -6.83 -12.43 19.01
N ILE A 489 -7.67 -12.32 17.97
CA ILE A 489 -8.54 -13.39 17.48
C ILE A 489 -7.69 -14.53 16.90
N VAL A 490 -6.64 -14.21 16.13
CA VAL A 490 -5.73 -15.21 15.53
C VAL A 490 -5.06 -16.09 16.60
N ILE A 491 -4.77 -15.54 17.79
CA ILE A 491 -4.03 -16.22 18.85
C ILE A 491 -4.97 -16.96 19.82
N HIS A 492 -6.09 -16.35 20.21
CA HIS A 492 -6.97 -16.91 21.24
C HIS A 492 -8.14 -17.75 20.70
N SER A 493 -8.49 -17.61 19.42
CA SER A 493 -9.58 -18.41 18.84
C SER A 493 -9.19 -19.87 18.75
N THR A 494 -10.10 -20.76 19.14
CA THR A 494 -9.95 -22.22 18.98
C THR A 494 -10.30 -22.67 17.55
N SER A 495 -11.07 -21.87 16.81
CA SER A 495 -11.47 -22.17 15.44
C SER A 495 -10.38 -21.82 14.43
N ARG A 496 -9.91 -22.80 13.67
CA ARG A 496 -8.85 -22.63 12.65
C ARG A 496 -9.28 -21.72 11.50
N SER A 497 -10.55 -21.78 11.09
CA SER A 497 -11.11 -20.88 10.06
C SER A 497 -11.16 -19.44 10.57
N ALA A 498 -11.64 -19.21 11.79
CA ALA A 498 -11.64 -17.88 12.41
C ALA A 498 -10.22 -17.29 12.52
N ARG A 499 -9.22 -18.11 12.85
CA ARG A 499 -7.80 -17.71 12.86
C ARG A 499 -7.30 -17.32 11.46
N SER A 500 -7.66 -18.08 10.43
CA SER A 500 -7.26 -17.78 9.04
C SER A 500 -7.94 -16.51 8.50
N PHE A 501 -9.24 -16.33 8.73
CA PHE A 501 -9.96 -15.12 8.32
C PHE A 501 -9.45 -13.86 9.03
N ALA A 502 -9.19 -13.93 10.34
CA ALA A 502 -8.61 -12.82 11.10
C ALA A 502 -7.18 -12.48 10.63
N LEU A 503 -6.39 -13.50 10.26
CA LEU A 503 -5.06 -13.30 9.65
C LEU A 503 -5.15 -12.57 8.30
N ASN A 504 -6.09 -12.97 7.43
CA ASN A 504 -6.26 -12.30 6.13
C ASN A 504 -6.75 -10.86 6.27
N ARG A 505 -7.66 -10.58 7.22
CA ARG A 505 -8.12 -9.21 7.52
C ARG A 505 -6.98 -8.34 8.05
N SER A 506 -6.19 -8.83 8.99
CA SER A 506 -5.02 -8.11 9.53
C SER A 506 -3.97 -7.79 8.45
N LEU A 507 -3.70 -8.71 7.52
CA LEU A 507 -2.84 -8.43 6.36
C LEU A 507 -3.42 -7.34 5.46
N GLY A 508 -4.75 -7.33 5.24
CA GLY A 508 -5.45 -6.28 4.51
C GLY A 508 -5.24 -4.88 5.12
N HIS A 509 -5.47 -4.75 6.43
CA HIS A 509 -5.27 -3.50 7.18
C HIS A 509 -3.84 -2.97 7.09
N ILE A 510 -2.83 -3.85 7.18
CA ILE A 510 -1.43 -3.46 7.03
C ILE A 510 -1.13 -2.97 5.60
N ILE A 511 -1.60 -3.67 4.57
CA ILE A 511 -1.35 -3.29 3.17
C ILE A 511 -1.95 -1.91 2.89
N GLU A 512 -3.17 -1.65 3.37
CA GLU A 512 -3.81 -0.34 3.24
C GLU A 512 -3.04 0.76 3.99
N SER A 513 -2.58 0.47 5.21
CA SER A 513 -1.74 1.37 6.01
C SER A 513 -0.45 1.74 5.28
N ILE A 514 0.26 0.76 4.71
CA ILE A 514 1.48 0.99 3.91
C ILE A 514 1.17 1.84 2.67
N LYS A 515 0.08 1.53 1.95
CA LYS A 515 -0.32 2.28 0.75
C LYS A 515 -0.61 3.74 1.07
N LYS A 516 -1.28 4.00 2.20
CA LYS A 516 -1.61 5.34 2.67
C LYS A 516 -0.37 6.10 3.18
N LEU A 517 0.53 5.46 3.92
CA LEU A 517 1.82 6.06 4.30
C LEU A 517 2.66 6.45 3.07
N LYS A 518 2.69 5.59 2.04
CA LYS A 518 3.39 5.88 0.78
C LYS A 518 2.75 7.02 -0.01
N SER A 519 1.43 7.21 0.05
CA SER A 519 0.79 8.35 -0.64
C SER A 519 1.14 9.69 0.02
N PHE A 520 1.32 9.73 1.34
CA PHE A 520 1.76 10.94 2.06
C PHE A 520 3.16 11.38 1.67
N SER A 521 4.09 10.43 1.53
CA SER A 521 5.48 10.72 1.14
C SER A 521 5.61 11.49 -0.18
N LYS A 522 4.58 11.45 -1.05
CA LYS A 522 4.57 12.14 -2.35
C LYS A 522 4.03 13.57 -2.31
N SER A 523 3.17 13.92 -1.34
CA SER A 523 2.51 15.23 -1.28
C SER A 523 3.10 16.14 -0.19
N HIS A 524 3.41 15.58 0.98
CA HIS A 524 4.02 16.30 2.12
C HIS A 524 4.91 15.34 2.91
N VAL A 525 6.23 15.55 2.89
CA VAL A 525 7.17 14.72 3.67
C VAL A 525 7.03 15.04 5.15
N ARG A 526 6.29 14.20 5.90
CA ARG A 526 6.17 14.32 7.36
C ARG A 526 7.27 13.53 8.05
N PHE A 527 7.84 14.08 9.11
CA PHE A 527 8.92 13.39 9.83
C PHE A 527 8.42 12.22 10.68
N GLU A 528 7.13 12.11 11.01
CA GLU A 528 6.61 10.94 11.76
C GLU A 528 6.49 9.68 10.87
N THR A 529 6.41 9.84 9.55
CA THR A 529 6.17 8.74 8.60
C THR A 529 7.18 7.60 8.71
N PRO A 530 8.51 7.83 8.82
CA PRO A 530 9.48 6.75 9.01
C PRO A 530 9.29 5.97 10.32
N ILE A 531 8.90 6.64 11.41
CA ILE A 531 8.67 5.98 12.71
C ILE A 531 7.44 5.08 12.64
N ILE A 532 6.34 5.59 12.06
CA ILE A 532 5.10 4.83 11.91
C ILE A 532 5.31 3.67 10.93
N LEU A 533 6.09 3.87 9.86
CA LEU A 533 6.45 2.81 8.93
C LEU A 533 7.21 1.68 9.65
N ASN A 534 8.19 2.02 10.50
CA ASN A 534 8.91 1.04 11.32
C ASN A 534 7.96 0.25 12.22
N VAL A 535 6.95 0.90 12.85
CA VAL A 535 5.91 0.19 13.61
C VAL A 535 5.15 -0.80 12.73
N VAL A 536 4.71 -0.38 11.54
CA VAL A 536 3.99 -1.26 10.61
C VAL A 536 4.84 -2.44 10.16
N GLU A 537 6.13 -2.22 9.89
CA GLU A 537 7.09 -3.27 9.53
C GLU A 537 7.28 -4.29 10.66
N ILE A 538 7.38 -3.83 11.92
CA ILE A 538 7.46 -4.71 13.10
C ILE A 538 6.21 -5.61 13.20
N ILE A 539 5.01 -5.04 13.05
CA ILE A 539 3.76 -5.80 13.15
C ILE A 539 3.63 -6.77 11.97
N GLN A 540 4.04 -6.35 10.78
CA GLN A 540 4.07 -7.21 9.59
C GLN A 540 4.97 -8.43 9.80
N GLU A 541 6.17 -8.26 10.38
CA GLU A 541 7.06 -9.37 10.72
C GLU A 541 6.41 -10.36 11.70
N TYR A 542 5.72 -9.84 12.72
CA TYR A 542 4.96 -10.67 13.65
C TYR A 542 3.81 -11.42 12.97
N LEU A 543 3.04 -10.77 12.10
CA LEU A 543 1.99 -11.43 11.31
C LEU A 543 2.57 -12.55 10.44
N PHE A 544 3.71 -12.32 9.78
CA PHE A 544 4.36 -13.37 8.99
C PHE A 544 4.83 -14.54 9.86
N SER A 545 5.38 -14.27 11.06
CA SER A 545 5.77 -15.34 11.99
C SER A 545 4.56 -16.20 12.42
N VAL A 546 3.40 -15.59 12.63
CA VAL A 546 2.16 -16.28 12.98
C VAL A 546 1.56 -17.00 11.76
N SER A 547 1.69 -16.42 10.57
CA SER A 547 1.27 -17.05 9.30
C SER A 547 2.02 -18.36 9.06
N GLY A 548 3.29 -18.47 9.45
CA GLY A 548 4.05 -19.72 9.35
C GLY A 548 3.49 -20.85 10.24
N LEU A 549 2.85 -20.50 11.36
CA LEU A 549 2.18 -21.47 12.25
C LEU A 549 0.78 -21.87 11.76
N ILE A 550 0.14 -21.04 10.94
CA ILE A 550 -1.20 -21.26 10.38
C ILE A 550 -1.11 -21.78 8.93
N GLY A 551 0.07 -21.66 8.32
CA GLY A 551 0.34 -21.70 6.88
C GLY A 551 0.31 -23.06 6.19
N GLN A 552 -0.15 -24.10 6.87
CA GLN A 552 -0.64 -25.29 6.18
C GLN A 552 -1.98 -25.59 6.81
N ILE A 553 -3.07 -25.46 6.04
CA ILE A 553 -4.33 -26.11 6.39
C ILE A 553 -4.09 -27.61 6.17
N GLU A 554 -3.37 -28.25 7.10
CA GLU A 554 -3.31 -29.71 7.18
C GLU A 554 -4.71 -30.21 7.49
N ILE A 555 -5.36 -30.77 6.48
CA ILE A 555 -6.66 -31.40 6.62
C ILE A 555 -6.39 -32.73 7.34
N LYS A 556 -6.65 -32.76 8.65
CA LYS A 556 -6.31 -33.90 9.53
C LYS A 556 -7.35 -35.02 9.48
N GLU A 557 -8.55 -34.72 9.01
CA GLU A 557 -9.69 -35.63 8.95
C GLU A 557 -10.34 -35.56 7.56
N PRO A 558 -10.95 -36.65 7.07
CA PRO A 558 -11.68 -36.64 5.80
C PRO A 558 -12.71 -35.52 5.72
N ILE A 559 -12.77 -34.86 4.56
CA ILE A 559 -13.68 -33.75 4.34
C ILE A 559 -15.09 -34.29 4.15
N ILE A 560 -16.04 -33.78 4.94
CA ILE A 560 -17.46 -34.09 4.78
C ILE A 560 -17.91 -33.56 3.42
N ASN A 561 -18.46 -34.45 2.59
CA ASN A 561 -18.88 -34.09 1.24
C ASN A 561 -20.12 -33.18 1.30
N PRO A 562 -20.02 -31.91 0.85
CA PRO A 562 -21.15 -30.99 0.92
C PRO A 562 -22.13 -31.17 -0.25
N TYR A 563 -21.70 -31.84 -1.32
CA TYR A 563 -22.49 -32.05 -2.52
C TYR A 563 -23.47 -33.19 -2.34
N ILE A 564 -24.73 -32.95 -2.71
CA ILE A 564 -25.83 -33.89 -2.52
C ILE A 564 -26.22 -34.46 -3.88
N ILE A 565 -26.11 -35.77 -4.03
CA ILE A 565 -26.53 -36.50 -5.21
C ILE A 565 -27.77 -37.33 -4.89
N GLY A 566 -28.76 -37.31 -5.78
CA GLY A 566 -29.99 -38.10 -5.61
C GLY A 566 -31.07 -37.36 -4.83
N ASP A 567 -30.75 -36.91 -3.61
CA ASP A 567 -31.70 -36.27 -2.70
C ASP A 567 -31.92 -34.78 -3.00
N PRO A 568 -33.06 -34.20 -2.57
CA PRO A 568 -33.31 -32.77 -2.71
C PRO A 568 -32.36 -31.94 -1.84
N VAL A 569 -31.71 -30.93 -2.45
CA VAL A 569 -30.87 -29.96 -1.74
C VAL A 569 -31.73 -28.97 -0.96
N LEU A 570 -31.43 -28.73 0.32
CA LEU A 570 -32.22 -27.87 1.22
C LEU A 570 -31.36 -26.79 1.90
N GLY A 571 -32.02 -25.72 2.35
CA GLY A 571 -31.46 -24.67 3.19
C GLY A 571 -30.35 -23.89 2.49
N ASN A 572 -29.28 -23.57 3.22
CA ASN A 572 -28.19 -22.72 2.74
C ASN A 572 -27.38 -23.33 1.60
N ARG A 573 -27.53 -24.64 1.32
CA ARG A 573 -26.88 -25.34 0.21
C ARG A 573 -27.66 -25.21 -1.10
N PHE A 574 -28.91 -24.75 -1.04
CA PHE A 574 -29.74 -24.52 -2.21
C PHE A 574 -29.41 -23.15 -2.83
N ILE A 575 -28.58 -23.17 -3.88
CA ILE A 575 -27.97 -21.98 -4.49
C ILE A 575 -28.40 -21.85 -5.96
N GLY A 576 -28.63 -20.62 -6.43
CA GLY A 576 -28.75 -20.30 -7.85
C GLY A 576 -30.17 -20.45 -8.41
N ARG A 577 -31.17 -20.41 -7.53
CA ARG A 577 -32.62 -20.54 -7.83
C ARG A 577 -33.45 -19.49 -7.10
N GLU A 578 -32.80 -18.42 -6.68
CA GLU A 578 -33.41 -17.32 -5.93
C GLU A 578 -34.44 -16.57 -6.79
N ASP A 579 -34.26 -16.56 -8.11
CA ASP A 579 -35.21 -16.04 -9.09
C ASP A 579 -36.56 -16.78 -9.05
N ILE A 580 -36.52 -18.11 -9.09
CA ILE A 580 -37.72 -18.95 -9.01
C ILE A 580 -38.37 -18.82 -7.64
N LEU A 581 -37.59 -18.88 -6.56
CA LEU A 581 -38.13 -18.71 -5.21
C LEU A 581 -38.79 -17.35 -5.03
N ARG A 582 -38.18 -16.28 -5.55
CA ARG A 582 -38.78 -14.94 -5.53
C ARG A 582 -40.07 -14.88 -6.34
N GLN A 583 -40.11 -15.52 -7.51
CA GLN A 583 -41.34 -15.59 -8.30
C GLN A 583 -42.44 -16.33 -7.54
N LEU A 584 -42.13 -17.45 -6.89
CA LEU A 584 -43.09 -18.15 -6.02
C LEU A 584 -43.52 -17.27 -4.85
N GLU A 585 -42.60 -16.51 -4.24
CA GLU A 585 -42.92 -15.57 -3.17
C GLU A 585 -43.89 -14.47 -3.61
N GLU A 586 -43.68 -13.90 -4.80
CA GLU A 586 -44.58 -12.92 -5.43
C GLU A 586 -45.98 -13.50 -5.68
N LEU A 587 -46.05 -14.73 -6.21
CA LEU A 587 -47.31 -15.40 -6.55
C LEU A 587 -48.11 -15.88 -5.34
N TRP A 588 -47.43 -16.21 -4.23
CA TRP A 588 -48.04 -16.85 -3.08
C TRP A 588 -48.25 -15.91 -1.88
N PHE A 589 -47.32 -14.98 -1.62
CA PHE A 589 -47.34 -14.17 -0.39
C PHE A 589 -47.69 -12.70 -0.63
N ILE A 590 -47.30 -12.13 -1.77
CA ILE A 590 -47.51 -10.69 -2.05
C ILE A 590 -48.93 -10.43 -2.58
N ASN A 591 -49.44 -11.32 -3.41
CA ASN A 591 -50.80 -11.22 -3.94
C ASN A 591 -51.86 -11.41 -2.85
N THR A 592 -53.07 -10.84 -3.06
CA THR A 592 -54.21 -10.95 -2.14
C THR A 592 -54.66 -12.40 -1.91
N SER A 593 -54.39 -13.29 -2.87
CA SER A 593 -54.68 -14.72 -2.83
C SER A 593 -53.56 -15.50 -3.52
N PRO A 594 -53.17 -16.68 -3.01
CA PRO A 594 -52.16 -17.50 -3.65
C PRO A 594 -52.62 -17.96 -5.04
N GLN A 595 -51.69 -17.98 -6.00
CA GLN A 595 -51.97 -18.44 -7.35
C GLN A 595 -51.44 -19.85 -7.59
N SER A 596 -52.16 -20.63 -8.40
CA SER A 596 -51.74 -21.98 -8.74
C SER A 596 -50.62 -21.95 -9.80
N VAL A 597 -49.60 -22.78 -9.63
CA VAL A 597 -48.37 -22.77 -10.44
C VAL A 597 -48.03 -24.16 -10.96
N ILE A 598 -47.26 -24.21 -12.04
CA ILE A 598 -46.73 -25.45 -12.61
C ILE A 598 -45.25 -25.28 -12.84
N LEU A 599 -44.44 -26.00 -12.06
CA LEU A 599 -43.01 -26.14 -12.23
C LEU A 599 -42.74 -27.24 -13.24
N TYR A 600 -42.24 -26.90 -14.41
CA TYR A 600 -41.89 -27.87 -15.44
C TYR A 600 -40.42 -27.75 -15.83
N GLY A 601 -39.84 -28.86 -16.26
CA GLY A 601 -38.45 -28.93 -16.69
C GLY A 601 -37.97 -30.37 -16.66
N HIS A 602 -36.81 -30.63 -17.25
CA HIS A 602 -36.30 -32.00 -17.34
C HIS A 602 -36.10 -32.64 -15.95
N ARG A 603 -36.02 -33.97 -15.91
CA ARG A 603 -35.49 -34.73 -14.76
C ARG A 603 -34.19 -34.13 -14.22
N ARG A 604 -34.04 -34.17 -12.89
CA ARG A 604 -32.84 -33.73 -12.16
C ARG A 604 -32.49 -32.23 -12.27
N MET A 605 -33.48 -31.38 -12.58
CA MET A 605 -33.32 -29.91 -12.61
C MET A 605 -33.47 -29.22 -11.24
N GLY A 606 -33.84 -29.97 -10.20
CA GLY A 606 -34.06 -29.43 -8.85
C GLY A 606 -35.50 -29.00 -8.56
N LYS A 607 -36.50 -29.48 -9.32
CA LYS A 607 -37.93 -29.20 -9.09
C LYS A 607 -38.38 -29.54 -7.66
N THR A 608 -38.09 -30.76 -7.21
CA THR A 608 -38.34 -31.20 -5.84
C THR A 608 -37.62 -30.33 -4.82
N SER A 609 -36.36 -29.95 -5.07
CA SER A 609 -35.60 -29.05 -4.20
C SER A 609 -36.25 -27.68 -4.10
N ILE A 610 -36.75 -27.12 -5.21
CA ILE A 610 -37.49 -25.84 -5.21
C ILE A 610 -38.73 -25.96 -4.32
N LEU A 611 -39.59 -26.97 -4.53
CA LEU A 611 -40.81 -27.15 -3.73
C LEU A 611 -40.52 -27.31 -2.24
N ARG A 612 -39.53 -28.13 -1.88
CA ARG A 612 -39.16 -28.36 -0.48
C ARG A 612 -38.51 -27.15 0.19
N ASN A 613 -37.72 -26.34 -0.53
CA ASN A 613 -37.22 -25.09 0.04
C ASN A 613 -38.33 -24.04 0.15
N ALA A 614 -39.27 -24.03 -0.80
CA ALA A 614 -40.42 -23.16 -0.75
C ALA A 614 -41.31 -23.46 0.47
N THR A 615 -41.40 -24.71 0.95
CA THR A 615 -42.11 -25.04 2.21
C THR A 615 -41.40 -24.52 3.45
N THR A 616 -40.05 -24.50 3.46
CA THR A 616 -39.26 -24.02 4.61
C THR A 616 -39.23 -22.49 4.78
N LYS A 617 -39.42 -21.73 3.70
CA LYS A 617 -39.44 -20.25 3.71
C LYS A 617 -40.81 -19.65 4.06
N VAL A 618 -41.77 -20.48 4.45
CA VAL A 618 -43.17 -20.11 4.64
C VAL A 618 -43.38 -19.20 5.87
N ASN A 619 -44.08 -18.09 5.66
CA ASN A 619 -44.69 -17.27 6.73
C ASN A 619 -45.93 -17.98 7.31
N THR A 620 -46.28 -17.74 8.58
CA THR A 620 -47.46 -18.33 9.24
C THR A 620 -48.78 -18.12 8.48
N GLU A 621 -48.82 -17.12 7.59
CA GLU A 621 -49.98 -16.77 6.77
C GLU A 621 -50.26 -17.70 5.57
N VAL A 622 -49.28 -18.33 4.93
CA VAL A 622 -49.54 -19.17 3.72
C VAL A 622 -48.79 -20.49 3.81
N ARG A 623 -49.48 -21.61 4.06
CA ARG A 623 -48.85 -22.93 4.30
C ARG A 623 -48.80 -23.79 3.04
N VAL A 624 -47.75 -24.60 2.88
CA VAL A 624 -47.55 -25.50 1.73
C VAL A 624 -47.61 -26.95 2.21
N ALA A 625 -48.61 -27.71 1.74
CA ALA A 625 -48.71 -29.16 1.91
C ALA A 625 -47.97 -29.82 0.76
N TYR A 626 -46.85 -30.47 1.05
CA TYR A 626 -46.03 -31.14 0.05
C TYR A 626 -46.38 -32.62 -0.03
N VAL A 627 -46.67 -33.12 -1.23
CA VAL A 627 -47.00 -34.51 -1.52
C VAL A 627 -46.13 -35.00 -2.67
N ASN A 628 -45.40 -36.09 -2.44
CA ASN A 628 -44.66 -36.79 -3.50
C ASN A 628 -45.54 -37.91 -4.07
N LEU A 629 -45.96 -37.82 -5.32
CA LEU A 629 -46.85 -38.82 -5.90
C LEU A 629 -46.18 -40.19 -6.13
N LEU A 630 -44.85 -40.29 -6.12
CA LEU A 630 -44.15 -41.57 -6.17
C LEU A 630 -44.38 -42.43 -4.92
N SER A 631 -44.65 -41.84 -3.75
CA SER A 631 -44.96 -42.62 -2.55
C SER A 631 -46.35 -43.28 -2.61
N VAL A 632 -47.19 -42.87 -3.56
CA VAL A 632 -48.55 -43.40 -3.80
C VAL A 632 -48.53 -44.53 -4.86
N SER A 633 -47.35 -45.10 -5.14
CA SER A 633 -47.02 -45.92 -6.32
C SER A 633 -47.83 -47.21 -6.53
N SER A 634 -48.51 -47.77 -5.52
CA SER A 634 -49.39 -48.92 -5.73
C SER A 634 -50.77 -48.53 -6.31
N ALA A 635 -51.28 -47.34 -5.94
CA ALA A 635 -52.60 -46.82 -6.26
C ALA A 635 -53.67 -47.92 -6.45
N SER A 636 -53.69 -48.92 -5.58
CA SER A 636 -54.58 -50.08 -5.71
C SER A 636 -56.05 -49.63 -5.64
N ASN A 637 -56.29 -48.48 -5.02
CA ASN A 637 -57.62 -47.89 -4.83
C ASN A 637 -57.81 -46.59 -5.65
N GLY A 638 -56.95 -46.34 -6.65
CA GLY A 638 -57.09 -45.22 -7.59
C GLY A 638 -57.01 -43.84 -6.93
N ILE A 639 -58.06 -43.04 -7.10
CA ILE A 639 -58.15 -41.65 -6.60
C ILE A 639 -58.00 -41.56 -5.07
N THR A 640 -58.45 -42.58 -4.34
CA THR A 640 -58.51 -42.57 -2.88
C THR A 640 -57.13 -42.47 -2.25
N ASP A 641 -56.14 -43.20 -2.78
CA ASP A 641 -54.78 -43.21 -2.24
C ASP A 641 -54.10 -41.84 -2.42
N ILE A 642 -54.38 -41.13 -3.53
CA ILE A 642 -53.89 -39.77 -3.79
C ILE A 642 -54.53 -38.78 -2.81
N LEU A 643 -55.85 -38.86 -2.62
CA LEU A 643 -56.56 -37.96 -1.71
C LEU A 643 -56.18 -38.19 -0.25
N MET A 644 -55.90 -39.44 0.16
CA MET A 644 -55.34 -39.74 1.48
C MET A 644 -54.00 -39.04 1.69
N ALA A 645 -53.07 -39.18 0.76
CA ALA A 645 -51.76 -38.52 0.85
C ALA A 645 -51.87 -36.99 0.94
N ILE A 646 -52.84 -36.40 0.24
CA ILE A 646 -53.13 -34.95 0.35
C ILE A 646 -53.76 -34.62 1.71
N CYS A 647 -54.71 -35.41 2.20
CA CYS A 647 -55.31 -35.21 3.52
C CYS A 647 -54.26 -35.26 4.63
N ASP A 648 -53.37 -36.26 4.61
CA ASP A 648 -52.31 -36.42 5.61
C ASP A 648 -51.35 -35.23 5.61
N ALA A 649 -50.92 -34.78 4.41
CA ALA A 649 -50.06 -33.60 4.28
C ALA A 649 -50.77 -32.30 4.72
N LEU A 650 -52.09 -32.22 4.56
CA LEU A 650 -52.90 -31.09 5.00
C LEU A 650 -53.10 -31.09 6.52
N GLU A 651 -53.31 -32.25 7.14
CA GLU A 651 -53.40 -32.38 8.60
C GLU A 651 -52.10 -31.93 9.27
N GLU A 652 -50.94 -32.37 8.76
CA GLU A 652 -49.63 -32.00 9.29
C GLU A 652 -49.43 -30.48 9.37
N ILE A 653 -49.91 -29.75 8.35
CA ILE A 653 -49.72 -28.30 8.29
C ILE A 653 -50.90 -27.49 8.83
N THR A 654 -52.10 -28.04 8.95
CA THR A 654 -53.30 -27.29 9.42
C THR A 654 -53.72 -27.67 10.83
N GLU A 655 -53.24 -28.81 11.34
CA GLU A 655 -53.67 -29.44 12.61
C GLU A 655 -55.17 -29.77 12.65
N ILE A 656 -55.82 -29.86 11.48
CA ILE A 656 -57.24 -30.22 11.36
C ILE A 656 -57.32 -31.71 11.06
N PRO A 657 -58.00 -32.50 11.91
CA PRO A 657 -57.96 -33.95 11.82
C PRO A 657 -58.52 -34.47 10.50
N VAL A 658 -57.84 -35.44 9.90
CA VAL A 658 -58.29 -36.08 8.65
C VAL A 658 -59.66 -36.75 8.80
N PRO A 659 -60.47 -36.79 7.74
CA PRO A 659 -61.74 -37.52 7.75
C PRO A 659 -61.52 -39.04 7.87
N SER A 660 -62.55 -39.77 8.32
CA SER A 660 -62.51 -41.24 8.45
C SER A 660 -62.08 -41.91 7.14
N ASN A 661 -61.10 -42.81 7.21
CA ASN A 661 -60.64 -43.59 6.05
C ASN A 661 -61.79 -44.32 5.35
N ASN A 662 -62.77 -44.85 6.11
CA ASN A 662 -63.94 -45.51 5.54
C ASN A 662 -64.80 -44.54 4.70
N ASP A 663 -64.94 -43.29 5.14
CA ASP A 663 -65.72 -42.28 4.42
C ASP A 663 -64.98 -41.80 3.16
N LEU A 664 -63.64 -41.75 3.21
CA LEU A 664 -62.80 -41.43 2.06
C LEU A 664 -62.79 -42.58 1.03
N PHE A 665 -62.86 -43.83 1.47
CA PHE A 665 -62.99 -45.00 0.60
C PHE A 665 -64.35 -45.07 -0.10
N GLN A 666 -65.45 -44.80 0.62
CA GLN A 666 -66.80 -44.88 0.05
C GLN A 666 -67.17 -43.68 -0.83
N PHE A 667 -66.76 -42.46 -0.44
CA PHE A 667 -67.11 -41.22 -1.13
C PHE A 667 -65.92 -40.26 -1.28
N PRO A 668 -64.85 -40.64 -2.02
CA PRO A 668 -63.56 -39.94 -2.03
C PRO A 668 -63.65 -38.44 -2.35
N GLU A 669 -64.29 -38.09 -3.47
CA GLU A 669 -64.41 -36.70 -3.92
C GLU A 669 -65.24 -35.82 -2.97
N THR A 670 -66.37 -36.35 -2.48
CA THR A 670 -67.29 -35.62 -1.60
C THR A 670 -66.68 -35.41 -0.22
N THR A 671 -66.04 -36.44 0.33
CA THR A 671 -65.37 -36.38 1.64
C THR A 671 -64.19 -35.42 1.59
N PHE A 672 -63.36 -35.47 0.56
CA PHE A 672 -62.24 -34.54 0.37
C PHE A 672 -62.70 -33.09 0.20
N ARG A 673 -63.73 -32.83 -0.61
CA ARG A 673 -64.30 -31.48 -0.77
C ARG A 673 -64.76 -30.91 0.56
N ARG A 674 -65.51 -31.68 1.36
CA ARG A 674 -66.00 -31.25 2.69
C ARG A 674 -64.84 -30.97 3.65
N TYR A 675 -63.79 -31.79 3.61
CA TYR A 675 -62.59 -31.57 4.41
C TYR A 675 -61.89 -30.26 4.04
N LEU A 676 -61.70 -29.97 2.75
CA LEU A 676 -61.16 -28.68 2.30
C LEU A 676 -62.07 -27.48 2.65
N GLU A 677 -63.39 -27.63 2.61
CA GLU A 677 -64.32 -26.59 3.09
C GLU A 677 -64.18 -26.33 4.60
N GLN A 678 -63.99 -27.38 5.39
CA GLN A 678 -63.71 -27.26 6.83
C GLN A 678 -62.38 -26.55 7.08
N ILE A 679 -61.34 -26.93 6.34
CA ILE A 679 -60.03 -26.28 6.42
C ILE A 679 -60.15 -24.79 6.08
N THR A 680 -60.77 -24.43 4.97
CA THR A 680 -60.86 -23.01 4.53
C THR A 680 -61.66 -22.12 5.48
N LYS A 681 -62.65 -22.68 6.19
CA LYS A 681 -63.43 -21.99 7.23
C LYS A 681 -62.67 -21.83 8.55
N THR A 682 -61.87 -22.83 8.92
CA THR A 682 -61.17 -22.87 10.23
C THR A 682 -59.79 -22.22 10.16
N PHE A 683 -59.09 -22.36 9.03
CA PHE A 683 -57.74 -21.87 8.82
C PHE A 683 -57.72 -20.34 8.69
N THR A 684 -56.99 -19.71 9.62
CA THR A 684 -56.89 -18.25 9.76
C THR A 684 -55.83 -17.62 8.85
N GLY A 685 -54.97 -18.41 8.21
CA GLY A 685 -53.99 -17.90 7.25
C GLY A 685 -54.62 -17.38 5.96
N LYS A 686 -53.81 -16.62 5.21
CA LYS A 686 -54.12 -16.08 3.88
C LYS A 686 -54.27 -17.16 2.81
N GLY A 687 -53.52 -18.26 2.90
CA GLY A 687 -53.48 -19.25 1.82
C GLY A 687 -52.98 -20.64 2.19
N LEU A 688 -53.37 -21.62 1.38
CA LEU A 688 -52.99 -23.02 1.47
C LEU A 688 -52.59 -23.51 0.09
N ILE A 689 -51.36 -23.97 -0.05
CA ILE A 689 -50.81 -24.47 -1.31
C ILE A 689 -50.68 -25.99 -1.20
N ILE A 690 -51.29 -26.72 -2.14
CA ILE A 690 -51.14 -28.16 -2.26
C ILE A 690 -50.12 -28.43 -3.37
N ALA A 691 -48.90 -28.78 -2.97
CA ALA A 691 -47.81 -29.07 -3.88
C ALA A 691 -47.76 -30.57 -4.20
N LEU A 692 -48.05 -30.94 -5.44
CA LEU A 692 -47.94 -32.32 -5.93
C LEU A 692 -46.67 -32.42 -6.80
N ASP A 693 -45.68 -33.14 -6.28
CA ASP A 693 -44.45 -33.47 -7.01
C ASP A 693 -44.60 -34.77 -7.80
N GLU A 694 -43.81 -34.92 -8.85
CA GLU A 694 -43.83 -36.06 -9.79
C GLU A 694 -45.23 -36.22 -10.45
N PHE A 695 -45.75 -35.09 -10.94
CA PHE A 695 -47.10 -34.97 -11.52
C PHE A 695 -47.35 -35.90 -12.71
N GLU A 696 -46.30 -36.30 -13.44
CA GLU A 696 -46.35 -37.33 -14.49
C GLU A 696 -47.01 -38.64 -14.01
N LYS A 697 -46.94 -38.95 -12.71
CA LYS A 697 -47.56 -40.16 -12.17
C LYS A 697 -49.08 -40.18 -12.33
N ILE A 698 -49.73 -39.02 -12.36
CA ILE A 698 -51.17 -38.92 -12.61
C ILE A 698 -51.51 -39.37 -14.02
N GLU A 699 -50.70 -39.00 -15.02
CA GLU A 699 -50.88 -39.43 -16.41
C GLU A 699 -50.70 -40.96 -16.54
N GLU A 700 -49.64 -41.51 -15.95
CA GLU A 700 -49.43 -42.97 -15.92
C GLU A 700 -50.62 -43.73 -15.30
N LEU A 701 -51.24 -43.19 -14.25
CA LEU A 701 -52.40 -43.80 -13.61
C LEU A 701 -53.68 -43.68 -14.44
N ILE A 702 -53.83 -42.59 -15.20
CA ILE A 702 -54.94 -42.41 -16.15
C ILE A 702 -54.80 -43.41 -17.30
N ASP A 703 -53.60 -43.54 -17.87
CA ASP A 703 -53.31 -44.44 -18.98
C ASP A 703 -53.44 -45.92 -18.56
N ALA A 704 -53.04 -46.23 -17.32
CA ALA A 704 -53.28 -47.54 -16.72
C ALA A 704 -54.75 -47.82 -16.34
N GLY A 705 -55.66 -46.86 -16.55
CA GLY A 705 -57.10 -46.99 -16.25
C GLY A 705 -57.44 -47.00 -14.76
N LYS A 706 -56.49 -46.68 -13.88
CA LYS A 706 -56.67 -46.62 -12.42
C LYS A 706 -57.26 -45.29 -11.94
N LEU A 707 -57.15 -44.24 -12.75
CA LEU A 707 -57.63 -42.90 -12.45
C LEU A 707 -58.50 -42.37 -13.59
N SER A 708 -59.59 -41.67 -13.27
CA SER A 708 -60.48 -41.13 -14.29
C SER A 708 -59.87 -39.91 -14.96
N LYS A 709 -60.15 -39.71 -16.26
CA LYS A 709 -59.77 -38.49 -17.00
C LYS A 709 -60.38 -37.20 -16.40
N GLY A 710 -61.45 -37.33 -15.61
CA GLY A 710 -62.12 -36.21 -14.95
C GLY A 710 -61.41 -35.68 -13.70
N PHE A 711 -60.40 -36.40 -13.19
CA PHE A 711 -59.71 -36.05 -11.94
C PHE A 711 -59.09 -34.64 -11.95
N LEU A 712 -58.54 -34.22 -13.08
CA LEU A 712 -57.96 -32.88 -13.22
C LEU A 712 -59.03 -31.79 -13.15
N GLY A 713 -60.20 -32.05 -13.73
CA GLY A 713 -61.37 -31.18 -13.60
C GLY A 713 -61.84 -31.08 -12.15
N PHE A 714 -61.77 -32.18 -11.40
CA PHE A 714 -62.04 -32.19 -9.96
C PHE A 714 -61.05 -31.31 -9.18
N LEU A 715 -59.73 -31.45 -9.39
CA LEU A 715 -58.71 -30.61 -8.75
C LEU A 715 -58.90 -29.12 -9.07
N ARG A 716 -59.21 -28.79 -10.34
CA ARG A 716 -59.55 -27.42 -10.73
C ARG A 716 -60.79 -26.91 -9.99
N GLY A 717 -61.81 -27.76 -9.83
CA GLY A 717 -63.00 -27.44 -9.04
C GLY A 717 -62.67 -27.06 -7.60
N MET A 718 -61.63 -27.66 -7.01
CA MET A 718 -61.16 -27.31 -5.66
C MET A 718 -60.49 -25.93 -5.61
N VAL A 719 -59.73 -25.55 -6.65
CA VAL A 719 -59.14 -24.19 -6.77
C VAL A 719 -60.22 -23.12 -6.79
N HIS A 720 -61.32 -23.34 -7.53
CA HIS A 720 -62.42 -22.38 -7.61
C HIS A 720 -63.30 -22.31 -6.35
N MET A 721 -63.17 -23.27 -5.43
CA MET A 721 -63.97 -23.35 -4.22
C MET A 721 -63.62 -22.24 -3.22
N SER A 722 -62.36 -21.81 -3.17
CA SER A 722 -61.90 -20.77 -2.26
C SER A 722 -60.67 -20.06 -2.82
N SER A 723 -60.64 -18.73 -2.73
CA SER A 723 -59.45 -17.95 -3.07
C SER A 723 -58.27 -18.22 -2.12
N LYS A 724 -58.47 -18.94 -1.02
CA LYS A 724 -57.39 -19.36 -0.13
C LYS A 724 -56.64 -20.60 -0.62
N ILE A 725 -57.15 -21.36 -1.60
CA ILE A 725 -56.54 -22.62 -2.06
C ILE A 725 -55.81 -22.41 -3.39
N ALA A 726 -54.56 -22.87 -3.46
CA ALA A 726 -53.79 -22.95 -4.70
C ALA A 726 -53.11 -24.33 -4.82
N PHE A 727 -52.78 -24.73 -6.04
CA PHE A 727 -51.99 -25.93 -6.31
C PHE A 727 -50.64 -25.59 -6.92
N ALA A 728 -49.62 -26.38 -6.58
CA ALA A 728 -48.31 -26.33 -7.23
C ALA A 728 -48.01 -27.70 -7.82
N PHE A 729 -47.99 -27.83 -9.15
CA PHE A 729 -47.63 -29.11 -9.78
C PHE A 729 -46.17 -29.05 -10.21
N ALA A 730 -45.38 -30.06 -9.87
CA ALA A 730 -44.02 -30.23 -10.39
C ALA A 730 -43.93 -31.48 -11.25
N GLY A 731 -43.41 -31.36 -12.47
CA GLY A 731 -43.32 -32.49 -13.40
C GLY A 731 -42.41 -32.27 -14.59
N LEU A 732 -42.42 -33.26 -15.49
CA LEU A 732 -41.55 -33.33 -16.67
C LEU A 732 -42.00 -32.43 -17.82
N HIS A 733 -43.28 -32.48 -18.19
CA HIS A 733 -43.82 -31.86 -19.40
C HIS A 733 -44.48 -30.50 -19.12
N LYS A 734 -44.49 -29.62 -20.14
CA LYS A 734 -45.45 -28.50 -20.16
C LYS A 734 -46.85 -29.09 -20.30
N LEU A 735 -47.85 -28.49 -19.66
CA LEU A 735 -49.26 -28.88 -19.89
C LEU A 735 -49.61 -28.96 -21.38
N GLN A 736 -49.04 -28.05 -22.19
CA GLN A 736 -49.20 -27.93 -23.64
C GLN A 736 -48.72 -29.14 -24.44
N GLU A 737 -47.83 -29.95 -23.87
CA GLU A 737 -47.26 -31.14 -24.48
C GLU A 737 -48.00 -32.42 -24.04
N MET A 738 -48.83 -32.33 -22.99
CA MET A 738 -49.65 -33.44 -22.54
C MET A 738 -50.93 -33.50 -23.39
N ASN A 739 -51.41 -34.70 -23.72
CA ASN A 739 -52.49 -34.90 -24.70
C ASN A 739 -53.69 -33.95 -24.47
N ALA A 740 -53.94 -33.11 -25.47
CA ALA A 740 -54.60 -31.80 -25.33
C ALA A 740 -56.05 -31.79 -24.86
N ASP A 741 -56.74 -32.93 -24.75
CA ASP A 741 -58.18 -32.96 -24.47
C ASP A 741 -58.54 -32.90 -22.98
N TYR A 742 -57.68 -33.41 -22.09
CA TYR A 742 -57.99 -33.48 -20.65
C TYR A 742 -57.28 -32.43 -19.80
N PHE A 743 -56.25 -31.76 -20.35
CA PHE A 743 -55.49 -30.68 -19.70
C PHE A 743 -55.99 -29.26 -20.01
N GLN A 744 -56.95 -29.13 -20.95
CA GLN A 744 -57.61 -27.84 -21.23
C GLN A 744 -58.10 -27.08 -19.98
N PRO A 745 -58.62 -27.76 -18.94
CA PRO A 745 -59.09 -27.09 -17.74
C PRO A 745 -58.01 -26.27 -17.00
N PHE A 746 -56.72 -26.61 -17.12
CA PHE A 746 -55.67 -25.93 -16.33
C PHE A 746 -55.04 -24.71 -17.01
N TYR A 747 -55.14 -24.55 -18.34
CA TYR A 747 -54.43 -23.47 -19.06
C TYR A 747 -54.82 -22.05 -18.65
N ALA A 748 -56.04 -21.84 -18.14
CA ALA A 748 -56.50 -20.52 -17.72
C ALA A 748 -56.25 -20.23 -16.22
N SER A 749 -55.89 -21.24 -15.43
CA SER A 749 -55.88 -21.15 -13.96
C SER A 749 -54.50 -21.37 -13.33
N PHE A 750 -53.50 -21.77 -14.12
CA PHE A 750 -52.17 -22.12 -13.63
C PHE A 750 -51.08 -21.32 -14.33
N ILE A 751 -50.11 -20.82 -13.56
CA ILE A 751 -48.98 -20.05 -14.07
C ILE A 751 -47.79 -21.00 -14.32
N PRO A 752 -47.34 -21.15 -15.58
CA PRO A 752 -46.22 -22.02 -15.90
C PRO A 752 -44.87 -21.35 -15.54
N ILE A 753 -44.03 -22.07 -14.80
CA ILE A 753 -42.67 -21.65 -14.42
C ILE A 753 -41.68 -22.71 -14.91
N SER A 754 -40.77 -22.29 -15.79
CA SER A 754 -39.73 -23.17 -16.33
C SER A 754 -38.57 -23.31 -15.36
N VAL A 755 -38.13 -24.55 -15.13
CA VAL A 755 -36.92 -24.86 -14.35
C VAL A 755 -35.81 -25.32 -15.31
N ALA A 756 -35.03 -24.35 -15.78
CA ALA A 756 -33.92 -24.55 -16.73
C ALA A 756 -32.61 -24.98 -16.03
N PHE A 757 -31.50 -25.15 -16.77
CA PHE A 757 -30.17 -25.35 -16.19
C PHE A 757 -29.70 -24.17 -15.30
N LEU A 758 -28.67 -24.39 -14.48
CA LEU A 758 -28.00 -23.32 -13.75
C LEU A 758 -27.22 -22.41 -14.70
N THR A 759 -27.11 -21.14 -14.33
CA THR A 759 -26.19 -20.21 -15.00
C THR A 759 -24.73 -20.58 -14.69
N ARG A 760 -23.79 -20.01 -15.45
CA ARG A 760 -22.35 -20.19 -15.21
C ARG A 760 -21.98 -19.74 -13.80
N ASP A 761 -22.42 -18.55 -13.40
CA ASP A 761 -22.15 -18.00 -12.06
C ASP A 761 -22.76 -18.86 -10.95
N ALA A 762 -24.00 -19.32 -11.11
CA ALA A 762 -24.63 -20.22 -10.15
C ALA A 762 -23.88 -21.56 -10.03
N THR A 763 -23.41 -22.10 -11.16
CA THR A 763 -22.59 -23.33 -11.18
C THR A 763 -21.28 -23.12 -10.43
N HIS A 764 -20.61 -21.99 -10.64
CA HIS A 764 -19.38 -21.63 -9.93
C HIS A 764 -19.63 -21.51 -8.43
N GLN A 765 -20.72 -20.85 -8.03
CA GLN A 765 -21.06 -20.67 -6.63
C GLN A 765 -21.39 -22.00 -5.93
N VAL A 766 -22.18 -22.87 -6.58
CA VAL A 766 -22.48 -24.22 -6.07
C VAL A 766 -21.21 -25.03 -5.83
N LEU A 767 -20.21 -24.91 -6.72
CA LEU A 767 -18.96 -25.67 -6.60
C LEU A 767 -17.97 -25.03 -5.63
N ALA A 768 -17.70 -23.74 -5.75
CA ALA A 768 -16.66 -23.08 -4.96
C ALA A 768 -17.09 -22.79 -3.52
N ASN A 769 -18.39 -22.57 -3.28
CA ASN A 769 -18.93 -22.20 -1.98
C ASN A 769 -20.18 -23.02 -1.62
N PRO A 770 -20.09 -24.37 -1.56
CA PRO A 770 -21.24 -25.22 -1.24
C PRO A 770 -21.65 -25.12 0.23
N ASP A 771 -20.72 -24.71 1.10
CA ASP A 771 -20.92 -24.48 2.53
C ASP A 771 -19.87 -23.47 3.07
N PRO A 772 -20.17 -22.65 4.09
CA PRO A 772 -19.21 -21.68 4.63
C PRO A 772 -17.92 -22.29 5.21
N GLU A 773 -17.94 -23.56 5.61
CA GLU A 773 -16.78 -24.26 6.19
C GLU A 773 -16.00 -25.12 5.17
N PHE A 774 -16.34 -25.05 3.89
CA PHE A 774 -15.69 -25.84 2.85
C PHE A 774 -14.21 -25.45 2.66
N LEU A 775 -13.32 -26.44 2.74
CA LEU A 775 -11.86 -26.21 2.82
C LEU A 775 -11.10 -26.41 1.50
N LEU A 776 -11.74 -27.01 0.49
CA LEU A 776 -11.12 -27.25 -0.82
C LEU A 776 -11.40 -26.10 -1.77
N GLU A 777 -10.48 -25.90 -2.71
CA GLU A 777 -10.54 -24.79 -3.67
C GLU A 777 -10.62 -25.35 -5.10
N TYR A 778 -11.05 -24.52 -6.04
CA TYR A 778 -11.07 -24.83 -7.46
C TYR A 778 -10.28 -23.76 -8.21
N GLU A 779 -9.48 -24.16 -9.18
CA GLU A 779 -8.96 -23.17 -10.13
C GLU A 779 -10.12 -22.56 -10.93
N PRO A 780 -10.08 -21.25 -11.26
CA PRO A 780 -11.14 -20.61 -12.04
C PRO A 780 -11.42 -21.31 -13.38
N ALA A 781 -10.36 -21.74 -14.08
CA ALA A 781 -10.48 -22.47 -15.34
C ALA A 781 -11.12 -23.86 -15.16
N THR A 782 -10.96 -24.49 -13.98
CA THR A 782 -11.63 -25.76 -13.65
C THR A 782 -13.13 -25.56 -13.51
N LEU A 783 -13.57 -24.47 -12.87
CA LEU A 783 -15.01 -24.16 -12.75
C LEU A 783 -15.64 -23.94 -14.13
N ASP A 784 -14.98 -23.18 -15.00
CA ASP A 784 -15.42 -22.98 -16.39
C ASP A 784 -15.48 -24.30 -17.14
N HIS A 785 -14.47 -25.17 -16.98
CA HIS A 785 -14.43 -26.48 -17.61
C HIS A 785 -15.58 -27.39 -17.14
N ILE A 786 -15.88 -27.38 -15.85
CA ILE A 786 -17.02 -28.14 -15.30
C ILE A 786 -18.33 -27.61 -15.89
N TYR A 787 -18.51 -26.29 -15.97
CA TYR A 787 -19.69 -25.72 -16.61
C TYR A 787 -19.79 -26.12 -18.09
N ASP A 788 -18.70 -26.09 -18.85
CA ASP A 788 -18.72 -26.47 -20.26
C ASP A 788 -19.07 -27.97 -20.44
N LEU A 789 -18.69 -28.83 -19.49
CA LEU A 789 -19.03 -30.26 -19.46
C LEU A 789 -20.50 -30.51 -19.09
N THR A 790 -21.05 -29.78 -18.13
CA THR A 790 -22.40 -30.01 -17.59
C THR A 790 -23.47 -29.12 -18.23
N ASN A 791 -23.07 -28.04 -18.90
CA ASN A 791 -23.94 -26.93 -19.33
C ASN A 791 -24.83 -26.39 -18.19
N GLY A 792 -24.34 -26.45 -16.94
CA GLY A 792 -25.08 -26.05 -15.74
C GLY A 792 -26.13 -27.05 -15.26
N GLN A 793 -26.12 -28.31 -15.75
CA GLN A 793 -27.07 -29.32 -15.27
C GLN A 793 -26.86 -29.58 -13.77
N PRO A 794 -27.86 -29.31 -12.89
CA PRO A 794 -27.64 -29.26 -11.44
C PRO A 794 -27.10 -30.56 -10.84
N TYR A 795 -27.64 -31.71 -11.24
CA TYR A 795 -27.23 -33.02 -10.72
C TYR A 795 -25.82 -33.41 -11.17
N LEU A 796 -25.43 -33.13 -12.43
CA LEU A 796 -24.09 -33.42 -12.92
C LEU A 796 -23.05 -32.49 -12.29
N THR A 797 -23.39 -31.22 -12.08
CA THR A 797 -22.54 -30.28 -11.32
C THR A 797 -22.28 -30.80 -9.91
N GLN A 798 -23.34 -31.20 -9.19
CA GLN A 798 -23.23 -31.81 -7.86
C GLN A 798 -22.46 -33.14 -7.90
N LEU A 799 -22.68 -33.97 -8.92
CA LEU A 799 -22.00 -35.26 -9.09
C LEU A 799 -20.48 -35.09 -9.29
N ILE A 800 -20.06 -34.10 -10.08
CA ILE A 800 -18.64 -33.79 -10.25
C ILE A 800 -18.03 -33.34 -8.92
N GLY A 801 -18.63 -32.37 -8.24
CA GLY A 801 -18.14 -31.92 -6.93
C GLY A 801 -18.07 -33.08 -5.93
N PHE A 802 -19.10 -33.92 -5.90
CA PHE A 802 -19.16 -35.11 -5.05
C PHE A 802 -17.98 -36.07 -5.31
N GLN A 803 -17.69 -36.36 -6.58
CA GLN A 803 -16.60 -37.27 -6.96
C GLN A 803 -15.22 -36.66 -6.72
N LEU A 804 -15.05 -35.34 -6.89
CA LEU A 804 -13.79 -34.65 -6.61
C LEU A 804 -13.43 -34.70 -5.12
N VAL A 805 -14.39 -34.41 -4.23
CA VAL A 805 -14.18 -34.52 -2.77
C VAL A 805 -13.87 -35.95 -2.37
N ARG A 806 -14.58 -36.94 -2.95
CA ARG A 806 -14.30 -38.36 -2.74
C ARG A 806 -12.88 -38.72 -3.17
N MET A 807 -12.50 -38.35 -4.40
CA MET A 807 -11.16 -38.59 -4.92
C MET A 807 -10.07 -37.94 -4.04
N PHE A 808 -10.29 -36.73 -3.55
CA PHE A 808 -9.38 -36.06 -2.61
C PHE A 808 -9.24 -36.88 -1.31
N ASN A 809 -10.37 -37.29 -0.72
CA ASN A 809 -10.36 -38.06 0.52
C ASN A 809 -9.66 -39.42 0.35
N ASP A 810 -9.95 -40.14 -0.74
CA ASP A 810 -9.33 -41.44 -1.04
C ASP A 810 -7.80 -41.28 -1.23
N TYR A 811 -7.36 -40.22 -1.92
CA TYR A 811 -5.93 -39.98 -2.17
C TYR A 811 -5.16 -39.57 -0.91
N VAL A 812 -5.75 -38.69 -0.08
CA VAL A 812 -5.09 -38.12 1.10
C VAL A 812 -5.17 -39.05 2.31
N PHE A 813 -6.35 -39.59 2.61
CA PHE A 813 -6.60 -40.34 3.84
C PHE A 813 -6.52 -41.85 3.66
N GLU A 814 -7.01 -42.41 2.55
CA GLU A 814 -6.93 -43.86 2.34
C GLU A 814 -5.55 -44.29 1.83
N GLN A 815 -4.97 -43.52 0.89
CA GLN A 815 -3.65 -43.82 0.32
C GLN A 815 -2.49 -43.15 1.06
N GLY A 816 -2.77 -42.21 1.97
CA GLY A 816 -1.74 -41.50 2.75
C GLY A 816 -0.81 -40.61 1.92
N LYS A 817 -1.23 -40.17 0.73
CA LYS A 817 -0.40 -39.37 -0.17
C LYS A 817 -0.72 -37.88 -0.01
N PRO A 818 0.31 -37.01 0.09
CA PRO A 818 0.07 -35.57 0.14
C PRO A 818 -0.50 -35.09 -1.19
N ARG A 819 -1.48 -34.18 -1.13
CA ARG A 819 -2.14 -33.59 -2.29
C ARG A 819 -2.49 -32.13 -2.03
N ASP A 820 -2.40 -31.31 -3.08
CA ASP A 820 -2.94 -29.95 -3.06
C ASP A 820 -4.46 -29.97 -2.81
N ARG A 821 -4.96 -28.97 -2.09
CA ARG A 821 -6.38 -28.75 -1.79
C ARG A 821 -7.15 -28.15 -2.97
N THR A 822 -6.44 -27.75 -4.03
CA THR A 822 -7.01 -27.08 -5.19
C THR A 822 -7.28 -28.08 -6.31
N PHE A 823 -8.53 -28.13 -6.79
CA PHE A 823 -8.93 -28.97 -7.90
C PHE A 823 -8.59 -28.34 -9.25
N THR A 824 -8.01 -29.16 -10.12
CA THR A 824 -7.55 -28.79 -11.46
C THR A 824 -8.42 -29.41 -12.56
N ILE A 825 -8.24 -28.96 -13.80
CA ILE A 825 -8.91 -29.55 -14.97
C ILE A 825 -8.55 -31.04 -15.11
N ASP A 826 -7.32 -31.44 -14.80
CA ASP A 826 -6.88 -32.84 -14.91
C ASP A 826 -7.58 -33.76 -13.89
N ASP A 827 -7.98 -33.22 -12.75
CA ASP A 827 -8.79 -33.94 -11.77
C ASP A 827 -10.18 -34.25 -12.30
N VAL A 828 -10.82 -33.24 -12.91
CA VAL A 828 -12.11 -33.39 -13.58
C VAL A 828 -12.02 -34.42 -14.71
N ARG A 829 -10.98 -34.34 -15.54
CA ARG A 829 -10.73 -35.33 -16.61
C ARG A 829 -10.55 -36.74 -16.05
N THR A 830 -9.83 -36.88 -14.95
CA THR A 830 -9.58 -38.17 -14.29
C THR A 830 -10.89 -38.81 -13.83
N ILE A 831 -11.75 -38.05 -13.14
CA ILE A 831 -13.05 -38.59 -12.68
C ILE A 831 -13.98 -38.89 -13.86
N CYS A 832 -14.06 -38.02 -14.87
CA CYS A 832 -14.98 -38.20 -16.00
C CYS A 832 -14.54 -39.33 -16.95
N SER A 833 -13.24 -39.64 -17.01
CA SER A 833 -12.71 -40.76 -17.80
C SER A 833 -12.86 -42.11 -17.09
N GLY A 834 -13.02 -42.10 -15.76
CA GLY A 834 -13.21 -43.31 -14.95
C GLY A 834 -14.49 -44.06 -15.30
N GLU A 835 -14.43 -45.40 -15.29
CA GLU A 835 -15.59 -46.26 -15.60
C GLU A 835 -16.78 -46.03 -14.64
N ASN A 836 -16.50 -45.58 -13.41
CA ASN A 836 -17.51 -45.41 -12.37
C ASN A 836 -18.34 -44.13 -12.50
N PHE A 837 -17.90 -43.11 -13.25
CA PHE A 837 -18.63 -41.83 -13.31
C PHE A 837 -20.00 -42.00 -13.97
N PHE A 838 -20.03 -42.58 -15.17
CA PHE A 838 -21.28 -42.84 -15.89
C PHE A 838 -22.17 -43.86 -15.19
N THR A 839 -21.58 -44.81 -14.48
CA THR A 839 -22.31 -45.79 -13.67
C THR A 839 -22.98 -45.12 -12.46
N THR A 840 -22.28 -44.20 -11.78
CA THR A 840 -22.84 -43.44 -10.64
C THR A 840 -23.95 -42.51 -11.12
N GLY A 841 -23.75 -41.86 -12.27
CA GLY A 841 -24.72 -40.96 -12.89
C GLY A 841 -25.79 -41.64 -13.75
N ILE A 842 -25.87 -42.99 -13.76
CA ILE A 842 -26.63 -43.73 -14.78
C ILE A 842 -28.10 -43.34 -14.84
N HIS A 843 -28.71 -43.02 -13.70
CA HIS A 843 -30.10 -42.61 -13.60
C HIS A 843 -30.40 -41.30 -14.37
N TYR A 844 -29.42 -40.40 -14.46
CA TYR A 844 -29.55 -39.21 -15.29
C TYR A 844 -29.41 -39.58 -16.77
N PHE A 845 -28.28 -40.19 -17.16
CA PHE A 845 -27.99 -40.46 -18.58
C PHE A 845 -29.03 -41.37 -19.24
N LYS A 846 -29.36 -42.49 -18.58
CA LYS A 846 -30.41 -43.41 -19.04
C LYS A 846 -31.78 -42.73 -18.99
N GLY A 847 -32.05 -41.91 -17.98
CA GLY A 847 -33.32 -41.18 -17.85
C GLY A 847 -33.58 -40.22 -19.02
N VAL A 848 -32.57 -39.46 -19.47
CA VAL A 848 -32.66 -38.59 -20.66
C VAL A 848 -32.81 -39.42 -21.94
N TRP A 849 -32.07 -40.53 -22.04
CA TRP A 849 -32.10 -41.42 -23.19
C TRP A 849 -33.45 -42.13 -23.39
N ASP A 850 -34.01 -42.67 -22.31
CA ASP A 850 -35.28 -43.41 -22.33
C ASP A 850 -36.45 -42.45 -22.60
N GLN A 851 -36.40 -41.22 -22.09
CA GLN A 851 -37.38 -40.17 -22.40
C GLN A 851 -37.40 -39.82 -23.89
N ALA A 852 -36.24 -39.79 -24.55
CA ALA A 852 -36.17 -39.62 -26.00
C ALA A 852 -36.70 -40.85 -26.78
N ALA A 853 -36.93 -41.99 -26.13
CA ALA A 853 -37.58 -43.15 -26.75
C ALA A 853 -39.11 -43.03 -26.71
N GLU A 854 -39.64 -42.49 -25.61
CA GLU A 854 -41.07 -42.34 -25.34
C GLU A 854 -41.68 -41.11 -26.03
N GLY A 855 -40.84 -40.16 -26.47
CA GLY A 855 -41.24 -38.96 -27.19
C GLY A 855 -41.62 -39.19 -28.67
N ALA A 856 -41.38 -38.17 -29.50
CA ALA A 856 -41.65 -38.27 -30.93
C ALA A 856 -40.74 -39.35 -31.59
N THR A 857 -41.27 -40.03 -32.62
CA THR A 857 -40.51 -41.05 -33.36
C THR A 857 -39.18 -40.49 -33.87
N HIS A 858 -38.12 -41.30 -33.81
CA HIS A 858 -36.75 -41.00 -34.28
C HIS A 858 -35.90 -40.01 -33.46
N GLN A 859 -36.33 -39.59 -32.27
CA GLN A 859 -35.50 -38.72 -31.42
C GLN A 859 -34.14 -39.33 -31.03
N GLN A 860 -34.09 -40.62 -30.70
CA GLN A 860 -32.81 -41.31 -30.43
C GLN A 860 -31.90 -41.39 -31.66
N ASP A 861 -32.47 -41.48 -32.87
CA ASP A 861 -31.69 -41.50 -34.11
C ASP A 861 -31.02 -40.13 -34.36
N ILE A 862 -31.73 -39.03 -34.05
CA ILE A 862 -31.18 -37.67 -34.08
C ILE A 862 -30.07 -37.51 -33.04
N LEU A 863 -30.26 -37.99 -31.81
CA LEU A 863 -29.22 -37.92 -30.78
C LEU A 863 -27.97 -38.73 -31.17
N LYS A 864 -28.13 -39.89 -31.80
CA LYS A 864 -27.01 -40.66 -32.37
C LYS A 864 -26.30 -39.90 -33.49
N ALA A 865 -27.04 -39.24 -34.38
CA ALA A 865 -26.46 -38.43 -35.45
C ALA A 865 -25.71 -37.21 -34.91
N LEU A 866 -26.22 -36.56 -33.85
CA LEU A 866 -25.57 -35.39 -33.25
C LEU A 866 -24.35 -35.74 -32.38
N ALA A 867 -24.32 -36.92 -31.78
CA ALA A 867 -23.30 -37.29 -30.79
C ALA A 867 -21.84 -37.17 -31.28
N PRO A 868 -21.47 -37.53 -32.54
CA PRO A 868 -20.13 -37.34 -33.08
C PRO A 868 -19.75 -35.88 -33.36
N HIS A 869 -20.72 -34.96 -33.38
CA HIS A 869 -20.55 -33.58 -33.85
C HIS A 869 -20.76 -32.57 -32.70
N PRO A 870 -19.72 -32.25 -31.89
CA PRO A 870 -19.86 -31.37 -30.72
C PRO A 870 -20.28 -29.93 -31.07
N GLN A 871 -19.93 -29.45 -32.27
CA GLN A 871 -20.33 -28.14 -32.79
C GLN A 871 -21.76 -28.14 -33.39
N GLY A 872 -22.42 -29.29 -33.35
CA GLY A 872 -23.74 -29.52 -33.92
C GLY A 872 -23.75 -29.72 -35.43
N LEU A 873 -24.95 -29.94 -35.95
CA LEU A 873 -25.26 -30.13 -37.38
C LEU A 873 -26.36 -29.17 -37.82
N THR A 874 -26.28 -28.70 -39.06
CA THR A 874 -27.39 -27.98 -39.72
C THR A 874 -28.58 -28.90 -39.97
N GLU A 875 -29.76 -28.32 -40.18
CA GLU A 875 -30.97 -29.10 -40.52
C GLU A 875 -30.76 -29.94 -41.81
N SER A 876 -30.07 -29.41 -42.82
CA SER A 876 -29.74 -30.15 -44.05
C SER A 876 -28.83 -31.34 -43.79
N GLU A 877 -27.82 -31.20 -42.93
CA GLU A 877 -26.92 -32.29 -42.58
C GLU A 877 -27.64 -33.36 -41.77
N LEU A 878 -28.52 -32.97 -40.84
CA LEU A 878 -29.34 -33.91 -40.08
C LEU A 878 -30.27 -34.73 -40.97
N ILE A 879 -30.93 -34.10 -41.95
CA ILE A 879 -31.75 -34.81 -42.95
C ILE A 879 -30.90 -35.85 -43.68
N SER A 880 -29.69 -35.46 -44.11
CA SER A 880 -28.79 -36.36 -44.85
C SER A 880 -28.28 -37.54 -44.02
N GLN A 881 -28.03 -37.35 -42.72
CA GLN A 881 -27.54 -38.42 -41.85
C GLN A 881 -28.64 -39.35 -41.34
N THR A 882 -29.84 -38.81 -41.08
CA THR A 882 -30.95 -39.58 -40.50
C THR A 882 -31.90 -40.16 -41.55
N ASN A 883 -31.84 -39.70 -42.80
CA ASN A 883 -32.80 -40.01 -43.86
C ASN A 883 -34.26 -39.69 -43.51
N LEU A 884 -34.49 -38.76 -42.57
CA LEU A 884 -35.84 -38.37 -42.16
C LEU A 884 -36.41 -37.26 -43.04
N PRO A 885 -37.72 -37.30 -43.37
CA PRO A 885 -38.41 -36.17 -43.96
C PRO A 885 -38.30 -34.92 -43.07
N LYS A 886 -38.21 -33.74 -43.69
CA LYS A 886 -38.06 -32.46 -42.99
C LYS A 886 -39.11 -32.25 -41.90
N GLU A 887 -40.37 -32.56 -42.19
CA GLU A 887 -41.49 -32.40 -41.27
C GLU A 887 -41.35 -33.32 -40.04
N THR A 888 -40.94 -34.58 -40.25
CA THR A 888 -40.67 -35.54 -39.18
C THR A 888 -39.49 -35.11 -38.32
N LEU A 889 -38.41 -34.63 -38.95
CA LEU A 889 -37.24 -34.10 -38.25
C LEU A 889 -37.61 -32.90 -37.37
N GLN A 890 -38.36 -31.93 -37.91
CA GLN A 890 -38.80 -30.75 -37.15
C GLN A 890 -39.73 -31.12 -35.99
N ALA A 891 -40.63 -32.09 -36.20
CA ALA A 891 -41.51 -32.62 -35.16
C ALA A 891 -40.72 -33.31 -34.03
N ALA A 892 -39.62 -34.01 -34.35
CA ALA A 892 -38.77 -34.67 -33.36
C ALA A 892 -37.79 -33.71 -32.66
N LEU A 893 -37.26 -32.70 -33.36
CA LEU A 893 -36.36 -31.68 -32.81
C LEU A 893 -37.07 -30.76 -31.81
N LYS A 894 -38.34 -30.45 -32.02
CA LYS A 894 -39.07 -29.51 -31.17
C LYS A 894 -39.14 -29.97 -29.69
N PRO A 895 -39.61 -31.19 -29.34
CA PRO A 895 -39.60 -31.64 -27.95
C PRO A 895 -38.19 -31.78 -27.38
N LEU A 896 -37.20 -32.25 -28.17
CA LEU A 896 -35.81 -32.33 -27.72
C LEU A 896 -35.26 -30.94 -27.31
N LYS A 897 -35.66 -29.89 -28.04
CA LYS A 897 -35.30 -28.51 -27.71
C LYS A 897 -36.08 -28.00 -26.51
N ASP A 898 -37.40 -28.22 -26.49
CA ASP A 898 -38.28 -27.76 -25.41
C ASP A 898 -37.95 -28.39 -24.05
N HIS A 899 -37.30 -29.56 -24.06
CA HIS A 899 -36.81 -30.26 -22.86
C HIS A 899 -35.34 -29.99 -22.54
N ASP A 900 -34.67 -29.06 -23.22
CA ASP A 900 -33.25 -28.73 -23.02
C ASP A 900 -32.27 -29.91 -23.28
N VAL A 901 -32.66 -30.91 -24.07
CA VAL A 901 -31.77 -32.03 -24.48
C VAL A 901 -30.82 -31.58 -25.59
N ILE A 902 -31.32 -30.77 -26.52
CA ILE A 902 -30.54 -30.15 -27.59
C ILE A 902 -30.64 -28.63 -27.53
N ARG A 903 -29.60 -27.95 -28.03
CA ARG A 903 -29.55 -26.50 -28.16
C ARG A 903 -29.32 -26.10 -29.61
N SER A 904 -29.88 -24.94 -29.99
CA SER A 904 -29.62 -24.31 -31.28
C SER A 904 -28.53 -23.25 -31.12
N GLN A 905 -27.43 -23.38 -31.86
CA GLN A 905 -26.34 -22.41 -31.92
C GLN A 905 -26.34 -21.71 -33.28
N LYS A 906 -26.04 -20.41 -33.31
CA LYS A 906 -25.86 -19.67 -34.56
C LYS A 906 -24.38 -19.57 -34.88
N THR A 907 -23.96 -20.19 -35.98
CA THR A 907 -22.60 -20.14 -36.49
C THR A 907 -22.65 -19.65 -37.93
N ASN A 908 -22.03 -18.51 -38.23
CA ASN A 908 -22.03 -17.90 -39.58
C ASN A 908 -23.44 -17.78 -40.20
N GLU A 909 -24.39 -17.22 -39.44
CA GLU A 909 -25.81 -17.06 -39.84
C GLU A 909 -26.63 -18.36 -40.01
N MET A 910 -26.00 -19.53 -39.91
CA MET A 910 -26.67 -20.85 -39.93
C MET A 910 -26.99 -21.34 -38.52
N VAL A 911 -28.10 -22.07 -38.38
CA VAL A 911 -28.53 -22.68 -37.12
C VAL A 911 -28.06 -24.12 -37.06
N ASN A 912 -27.15 -24.42 -36.12
CA ASN A 912 -26.67 -25.75 -35.82
C ASN A 912 -27.37 -26.29 -34.57
N TRP A 913 -27.80 -27.54 -34.62
CA TRP A 913 -28.34 -28.26 -33.48
C TRP A 913 -27.24 -29.10 -32.85
N ALA A 914 -27.06 -28.98 -31.53
CA ALA A 914 -26.08 -29.75 -30.78
C ALA A 914 -26.73 -30.33 -29.52
N ILE A 915 -26.21 -31.44 -29.01
CA ILE A 915 -26.59 -31.94 -27.68
C ILE A 915 -26.18 -30.87 -26.65
N ALA A 916 -27.10 -30.53 -25.74
CA ALA A 916 -26.91 -29.41 -24.82
C ALA A 916 -25.86 -29.71 -23.75
N VAL A 917 -25.85 -30.94 -23.22
CA VAL A 917 -24.95 -31.40 -22.14
C VAL A 917 -23.85 -32.27 -22.72
N GLU A 918 -22.59 -31.80 -22.62
CA GLU A 918 -21.44 -32.46 -23.22
C GLU A 918 -21.16 -33.84 -22.60
N LEU A 919 -21.36 -34.01 -21.29
CA LEU A 919 -21.26 -35.33 -20.65
C LEU A 919 -22.30 -36.33 -21.17
N PHE A 920 -23.51 -35.88 -21.50
CA PHE A 920 -24.52 -36.75 -22.11
C PHE A 920 -24.13 -37.13 -23.54
N ARG A 921 -23.60 -36.18 -24.33
CA ARG A 921 -23.01 -36.47 -25.66
C ARG A 921 -21.94 -37.56 -25.56
N ASN A 922 -20.99 -37.42 -24.64
CA ASN A 922 -19.92 -38.39 -24.42
C ASN A 922 -20.46 -39.77 -24.01
N TRP A 923 -21.50 -39.81 -23.18
CA TRP A 923 -22.16 -41.06 -22.82
C TRP A 923 -22.82 -41.75 -24.03
N VAL A 924 -23.51 -41.00 -24.90
CA VAL A 924 -24.12 -41.55 -26.13
C VAL A 924 -23.03 -42.10 -27.06
N VAL A 925 -21.93 -41.37 -27.27
CA VAL A 925 -20.80 -41.87 -28.07
C VAL A 925 -20.27 -43.19 -27.49
N LYS A 926 -20.00 -43.22 -26.18
CA LYS A 926 -19.38 -44.37 -25.51
C LYS A 926 -20.28 -45.61 -25.49
N TYR A 927 -21.57 -45.47 -25.23
CA TYR A 927 -22.46 -46.60 -24.91
C TYR A 927 -23.56 -46.88 -25.94
N LYS A 928 -23.83 -45.98 -26.90
CA LYS A 928 -24.92 -46.13 -27.87
C LYS A 928 -24.46 -46.14 -29.32
N LEU A 929 -23.29 -45.57 -29.62
CA LEU A 929 -22.66 -45.67 -30.95
C LEU A 929 -21.70 -46.87 -31.02
N ASN A 930 -20.86 -47.06 -30.01
CA ASN A 930 -19.85 -48.12 -30.00
C ASN A 930 -20.37 -49.51 -29.62
N SER A 931 -21.66 -49.66 -29.29
CA SER A 931 -22.28 -50.93 -28.86
C SER A 931 -22.90 -51.73 -30.02
N VAL A 932 -22.59 -51.40 -31.27
CA VAL A 932 -23.12 -52.11 -32.46
C VAL A 932 -22.16 -53.22 -32.95
N ASP A 933 -20.94 -53.32 -32.40
CA ASP A 933 -19.93 -54.32 -32.77
C ASP A 933 -19.56 -55.30 -31.63
N SER A 934 -20.51 -55.68 -30.75
CA SER A 934 -20.29 -56.74 -29.75
C SER A 934 -21.41 -57.78 -29.73
#